data_AF-A0AAC8Q7B4-F1
#
_entry.id   AF-A0AAC8Q7B4-F1
#
_cell.length_a   1.000
_cell.length_b   1.000
_cell.length_c   1.000
_cell.angle_alpha   90.00
_cell.angle_beta   90.00
_cell.angle_gamma   90.00
#
_symmetry.space_group_name_H-M   'P 1'
#
loop_
_entity.id
_entity.type
_entity.pdbx_description
1 polymer ?
#
loop_
_entity_poly.entity_id
_entity_poly.type
_entity_poly.pdbx_seq_one_letter_code
_entity_poly.pdbx_strand_id
1 'polypeptide(L)'
;MNRSLSSMPTFRSSLARAPLAACLFLAVLGFALPAQAWKPITHVYLAEKARAEMLSQNGSVSLHQTDFWNRAQMGLIGTYPVSSPIHQALRDYPAYFRAGVLGPDAYPDMLFGQSVIHPDTGEHGSDSDPWLRHLYARASTPQQRAFVMGFLSHAAGDMFAHTFVNHYAGGPFAFANDNAKRHIVTEGHIANRTPYLGDLSYADWTRYTIDTSAVNTFIHDNMIDARRSRDGTWSNDVWKLTRNTRAYSPARLFAELRAGLEDKIEAYYAHVRWLRDQIRYHEDRCNWRPWTWGHCAQAGYYRTVLFGYKFVAGLAIQYVEAWVQDINRGLRAWPETSTEVARNLFMQLNHKANVPGAKTALLNYKSQYLCSMMGAPDAFCTLSNLVESLIDAITFKIDLFRELKLRLLDYVVEKATDHDTAYWAAIFDPDSNMVNQEVPSNPSGTASSTQMDQLMFISGSPARFDMMRFAPAYNTYAATKMSFVDNPQHWSSVINTLGWWTADLPLKMSEFDAPRGFNGQVMLGFIRSMDQDNQWATPKRMFIAQNPTLFMNLFMQQTGDVFDPTNNTILQAERLTEKNAWIHGANKHLYSTFNTNNATTGTSERKIFLRPGETLTLGTCGVPGASSGSNTYLRLFAPGGVEVAANDNACGGLQSQFTYTVPSGALADDYTLRAGCAGNGACGGTVAWTISGSYTYSASNTNNANYNYTPRGLRLVEGQRLQLGTCGVPGAWGNGDTYLRLYTNAGIQMTYNDDSCGWLSKIHYVVPWETSGDHQVRSGCFNNTSCSGTVSYVLSAAYTD
;
A
#
# COMPACT_ATOMS: atom_id res chain seq x y z
N MET A 1 27.59 -50.44 -39.87
CA MET A 1 27.86 -51.33 -38.72
C MET A 1 27.53 -50.57 -37.43
N ASN A 2 26.49 -51.06 -36.73
CA ASN A 2 25.99 -50.73 -35.39
C ASN A 2 26.49 -49.45 -34.68
N ARG A 3 25.69 -48.38 -34.75
CA ARG A 3 25.46 -47.45 -33.63
C ARG A 3 23.96 -47.18 -33.52
N SER A 4 23.48 -47.27 -32.29
CA SER A 4 22.08 -47.51 -31.94
C SER A 4 21.19 -46.27 -32.10
N LEU A 5 19.96 -46.56 -32.52
CA LEU A 5 18.74 -45.73 -32.45
C LEU A 5 18.29 -45.51 -30.99
N SER A 6 19.19 -45.10 -30.09
CA SER A 6 18.86 -44.92 -28.67
C SER A 6 19.46 -43.63 -28.10
N SER A 7 18.72 -42.53 -28.21
CA SER A 7 18.67 -41.41 -27.24
C SER A 7 17.99 -40.18 -27.86
N MET A 8 16.67 -40.25 -28.04
CA MET A 8 15.87 -39.04 -27.80
C MET A 8 15.62 -38.99 -26.28
N PRO A 9 15.95 -37.89 -25.58
CA PRO A 9 15.63 -37.79 -24.17
C PRO A 9 14.11 -37.74 -24.05
N THR A 10 13.53 -38.85 -23.60
CA THR A 10 12.16 -38.87 -23.11
C THR A 10 12.12 -37.98 -21.89
N PHE A 11 11.54 -36.79 -22.04
CA PHE A 11 11.20 -35.92 -20.92
C PHE A 11 10.22 -36.70 -20.01
N ARG A 12 10.75 -37.32 -18.95
CA ARG A 12 9.96 -37.76 -17.81
C ARG A 12 9.49 -36.51 -17.07
N SER A 13 8.36 -35.94 -17.50
CA SER A 13 7.60 -34.98 -16.69
C SER A 13 6.51 -35.72 -15.91
N SER A 14 6.94 -36.58 -14.99
CA SER A 14 6.10 -37.12 -13.92
C SER A 14 6.21 -36.18 -12.72
N LEU A 15 5.16 -35.37 -12.49
CA LEU A 15 4.70 -34.82 -11.18
C LEU A 15 3.82 -33.55 -11.34
N ALA A 16 3.72 -32.95 -12.53
CA ALA A 16 2.98 -31.68 -12.70
C ALA A 16 1.49 -31.83 -13.10
N ARG A 17 0.99 -33.04 -13.38
CA ARG A 17 -0.28 -33.20 -14.14
C ARG A 17 -1.58 -33.07 -13.33
N ALA A 18 -1.57 -33.35 -12.03
CA ALA A 18 -2.74 -33.18 -11.17
C ALA A 18 -3.01 -31.70 -10.77
N PRO A 19 -2.00 -30.86 -10.43
CA PRO A 19 -2.25 -29.44 -10.13
C PRO A 19 -2.54 -28.59 -11.38
N LEU A 20 -2.01 -28.95 -12.56
CA LEU A 20 -2.28 -28.23 -13.82
C LEU A 20 -3.75 -28.29 -14.27
N ALA A 21 -4.42 -29.41 -13.98
CA ALA A 21 -5.83 -29.61 -14.27
C ALA A 21 -6.73 -28.71 -13.42
N ALA A 22 -6.40 -28.57 -12.13
CA ALA A 22 -7.14 -27.75 -11.18
C ALA A 22 -6.93 -26.25 -11.42
N CYS A 23 -5.70 -25.82 -11.75
CA CYS A 23 -5.40 -24.41 -12.04
C CYS A 23 -6.04 -23.91 -13.34
N LEU A 24 -6.05 -24.73 -14.42
CA LEU A 24 -6.75 -24.38 -15.67
C LEU A 24 -8.27 -24.25 -15.45
N PHE A 25 -8.81 -25.05 -14.54
CA PHE A 25 -10.22 -25.02 -14.14
C PHE A 25 -10.61 -23.79 -13.33
N LEU A 26 -9.78 -23.43 -12.35
CA LEU A 26 -9.93 -22.21 -11.55
C LEU A 26 -9.78 -20.96 -12.42
N ALA A 27 -8.91 -21.03 -13.44
CA ALA A 27 -8.68 -19.95 -14.41
C ALA A 27 -9.85 -19.75 -15.39
N VAL A 28 -10.46 -20.83 -15.88
CA VAL A 28 -11.60 -20.78 -16.82
C VAL A 28 -12.92 -20.40 -16.13
N LEU A 29 -13.02 -20.57 -14.81
CA LEU A 29 -14.22 -20.28 -14.03
C LEU A 29 -14.15 -19.00 -13.18
N GLY A 30 -13.04 -18.24 -13.25
CA GLY A 30 -12.98 -16.87 -12.72
C GLY A 30 -13.01 -16.76 -11.19
N PHE A 31 -12.55 -17.78 -10.46
CA PHE A 31 -12.61 -17.82 -8.98
C PHE A 31 -11.29 -18.16 -8.29
N ALA A 32 -10.14 -17.89 -8.90
CA ALA A 32 -9.03 -17.43 -8.08
C ALA A 32 -9.28 -15.95 -7.86
N LEU A 33 -10.08 -15.61 -6.84
CA LEU A 33 -10.22 -14.24 -6.38
C LEU A 33 -8.90 -13.87 -5.69
N PRO A 34 -8.08 -13.02 -6.31
CA PRO A 34 -6.96 -12.46 -5.60
C PRO A 34 -7.46 -11.33 -4.66
N ALA A 35 -6.66 -11.01 -3.66
CA ALA A 35 -6.82 -9.75 -2.95
C ALA A 35 -6.45 -8.57 -3.85
N GLN A 36 -7.18 -7.48 -3.70
CA GLN A 36 -6.99 -6.23 -4.41
C GLN A 36 -6.94 -5.12 -3.37
N ALA A 37 -5.76 -4.61 -3.04
CA ALA A 37 -5.56 -3.64 -1.96
C ALA A 37 -6.67 -2.59 -1.89
N TRP A 38 -6.87 -1.95 -3.04
CA TRP A 38 -8.12 -1.31 -3.35
C TRP A 38 -8.90 -2.19 -4.29
N LYS A 39 -10.19 -2.42 -3.97
CA LYS A 39 -11.10 -2.86 -5.02
C LYS A 39 -11.07 -1.87 -6.17
N PRO A 40 -11.33 -2.30 -7.41
CA PRO A 40 -11.03 -1.47 -8.57
C PRO A 40 -11.91 -0.23 -8.62
N ILE A 41 -13.07 -0.25 -7.95
CA ILE A 41 -13.92 0.93 -7.75
C ILE A 41 -13.24 2.03 -6.93
N THR A 42 -12.49 1.67 -5.87
CA THR A 42 -11.77 2.61 -5.02
C THR A 42 -10.54 3.17 -5.74
N HIS A 43 -9.83 2.33 -6.50
CA HIS A 43 -8.78 2.76 -7.43
C HIS A 43 -9.30 3.83 -8.41
N VAL A 44 -10.38 3.51 -9.13
CA VAL A 44 -10.98 4.42 -10.11
C VAL A 44 -11.46 5.71 -9.47
N TYR A 45 -12.08 5.65 -8.28
CA TYR A 45 -12.53 6.84 -7.55
C TYR A 45 -11.37 7.80 -7.23
N LEU A 46 -10.30 7.30 -6.63
CA LEU A 46 -9.16 8.13 -6.20
C LEU A 46 -8.39 8.67 -7.41
N ALA A 47 -8.23 7.88 -8.46
CA ALA A 47 -7.59 8.30 -9.70
C ALA A 47 -8.42 9.35 -10.45
N GLU A 48 -9.75 9.21 -10.51
CA GLU A 48 -10.62 10.22 -11.12
C GLU A 48 -10.67 11.50 -10.30
N LYS A 49 -10.56 11.45 -8.97
CA LYS A 49 -10.38 12.66 -8.15
C LYS A 49 -9.12 13.41 -8.55
N ALA A 50 -7.99 12.71 -8.71
CA ALA A 50 -6.72 13.34 -9.10
C ALA A 50 -6.81 13.94 -10.51
N ARG A 51 -7.42 13.21 -11.45
CA ARG A 51 -7.67 13.68 -12.82
C ARG A 51 -8.61 14.89 -12.84
N ALA A 52 -9.66 14.89 -12.03
CA ALA A 52 -10.61 16.00 -11.93
C ALA A 52 -9.96 17.26 -11.38
N GLU A 53 -9.09 17.14 -10.36
CA GLU A 53 -8.27 18.26 -9.86
C GLU A 53 -7.39 18.82 -10.98
N MET A 54 -6.69 17.95 -11.73
CA MET A 54 -5.84 18.38 -12.84
C MET A 54 -6.62 19.18 -13.88
N LEU A 55 -7.82 18.72 -14.25
CA LEU A 55 -8.67 19.39 -15.24
C LEU A 55 -9.23 20.71 -14.73
N SER A 56 -9.66 20.78 -13.47
CA SER A 56 -10.19 22.01 -12.88
C SER A 56 -9.11 23.09 -12.73
N GLN A 57 -7.85 22.68 -12.63
CA GLN A 57 -6.68 23.56 -12.53
C GLN A 57 -5.91 23.71 -13.85
N ASN A 58 -6.61 23.64 -14.98
CA ASN A 58 -6.06 23.90 -16.32
C ASN A 58 -4.78 23.11 -16.64
N GLY A 59 -4.76 21.81 -16.28
CA GLY A 59 -3.62 20.93 -16.51
C GLY A 59 -2.54 20.98 -15.45
N SER A 60 -2.85 21.43 -14.23
CA SER A 60 -1.89 21.49 -13.10
C SER A 60 -2.42 20.73 -11.89
N VAL A 61 -1.54 20.25 -11.02
CA VAL A 61 -1.90 19.60 -9.75
C VAL A 61 -1.26 20.32 -8.57
N SER A 62 -1.97 20.34 -7.45
CA SER A 62 -1.50 20.95 -6.21
C SER A 62 -0.92 19.89 -5.27
N LEU A 63 0.32 20.08 -4.86
CA LEU A 63 0.96 19.26 -3.83
C LEU A 63 0.88 19.99 -2.49
N HIS A 64 0.52 19.25 -1.45
CA HIS A 64 0.30 19.80 -0.12
C HIS A 64 1.25 19.14 0.86
N GLN A 65 1.63 19.92 1.87
CA GLN A 65 2.35 19.42 3.02
C GLN A 65 1.36 18.70 3.94
N THR A 66 1.80 17.60 4.53
CA THR A 66 1.06 16.86 5.54
C THR A 66 1.69 17.00 6.92
N ASP A 67 0.84 16.90 7.93
CA ASP A 67 1.26 16.47 9.26
C ASP A 67 1.15 14.95 9.28
N PHE A 68 2.31 14.29 9.16
CA PHE A 68 2.40 12.83 9.09
C PHE A 68 1.64 12.17 10.24
N TRP A 69 1.91 12.59 11.47
CA TRP A 69 1.40 11.93 12.68
C TRP A 69 -0.06 12.28 12.97
N ASN A 70 -0.47 13.52 12.73
CA ASN A 70 -1.86 13.94 12.95
C ASN A 70 -2.80 13.60 11.78
N ARG A 71 -2.27 12.99 10.71
CA ARG A 71 -3.02 12.55 9.51
C ARG A 71 -3.85 13.69 8.92
N ALA A 72 -3.22 14.85 8.81
CA ALA A 72 -3.88 16.07 8.40
C ALA A 72 -3.09 16.76 7.28
N GLN A 73 -3.81 17.32 6.33
CA GLN A 73 -3.20 18.23 5.36
C GLN A 73 -2.94 19.57 6.03
N MET A 74 -1.74 20.13 5.86
CA MET A 74 -1.31 21.36 6.51
C MET A 74 -1.42 22.58 5.57
N GLY A 75 -0.59 22.63 4.53
CA GLY A 75 -0.45 23.80 3.68
C GLY A 75 -0.10 23.45 2.23
N LEU A 76 -0.30 24.39 1.31
CA LEU A 76 0.08 24.21 -0.09
C LEU A 76 1.60 24.31 -0.22
N ILE A 77 2.24 23.31 -0.84
CA ILE A 77 3.66 23.38 -1.24
C ILE A 77 3.76 24.16 -2.54
N GLY A 78 2.89 23.83 -3.50
CA GLY A 78 2.84 24.50 -4.78
C GLY A 78 1.87 23.84 -5.75
N THR A 79 1.62 24.52 -6.86
CA THR A 79 0.85 24.02 -7.99
C THR A 79 1.79 23.81 -9.17
N TYR A 80 1.77 22.61 -9.73
CA TYR A 80 2.75 22.17 -10.71
C TYR A 80 2.05 21.77 -12.01
N PRO A 81 2.46 22.32 -13.17
CA PRO A 81 1.87 21.96 -14.45
C PRO A 81 2.25 20.53 -14.83
N VAL A 82 1.27 19.77 -15.30
CA VAL A 82 1.44 18.45 -15.90
C VAL A 82 1.95 18.63 -17.34
N SER A 83 2.88 17.78 -17.79
CA SER A 83 3.40 17.89 -19.15
C SER A 83 2.29 17.79 -20.19
N SER A 84 2.42 18.55 -21.28
CA SER A 84 1.40 18.60 -22.34
C SER A 84 0.93 17.22 -22.82
N PRO A 85 1.81 16.22 -23.05
CA PRO A 85 1.33 14.93 -23.52
C PRO A 85 0.63 14.08 -22.43
N ILE A 86 1.00 14.18 -21.14
CA ILE A 86 0.24 13.52 -20.07
C ILE A 86 -1.12 14.20 -19.89
N HIS A 87 -1.15 15.54 -19.83
CA HIS A 87 -2.39 16.30 -19.69
C HIS A 87 -3.36 16.00 -20.84
N GLN A 88 -2.91 16.02 -22.10
CA GLN A 88 -3.73 15.66 -23.26
C GLN A 88 -4.26 14.23 -23.16
N ALA A 89 -3.41 13.26 -22.82
CA ALA A 89 -3.81 11.86 -22.67
C ALA A 89 -4.93 11.69 -21.63
N LEU A 90 -4.77 12.29 -20.45
CA LEU A 90 -5.73 12.18 -19.34
C LEU A 90 -7.01 13.02 -19.55
N ARG A 91 -6.94 14.09 -20.34
CA ARG A 91 -8.11 14.90 -20.71
C ARG A 91 -8.94 14.21 -21.79
N ASP A 92 -8.29 13.75 -22.85
CA ASP A 92 -8.96 13.33 -24.09
C ASP A 92 -9.29 11.83 -24.12
N TYR A 93 -8.62 11.01 -23.30
CA TYR A 93 -8.80 9.55 -23.27
C TYR A 93 -9.09 8.99 -21.86
N PRO A 94 -10.10 9.51 -21.12
CA PRO A 94 -10.39 9.07 -19.76
C PRO A 94 -10.81 7.59 -19.65
N ALA A 95 -11.44 7.01 -20.69
CA ALA A 95 -11.81 5.59 -20.68
C ALA A 95 -10.58 4.66 -20.71
N TYR A 96 -9.52 5.07 -21.41
CA TYR A 96 -8.24 4.35 -21.45
C TYR A 96 -7.48 4.52 -20.13
N PHE A 97 -7.51 5.73 -19.55
CA PHE A 97 -6.98 5.96 -18.21
C PHE A 97 -7.64 5.05 -17.18
N ARG A 98 -8.97 4.98 -17.14
CA ARG A 98 -9.69 4.09 -16.21
C ARG A 98 -9.38 2.62 -16.45
N ALA A 99 -9.28 2.18 -17.71
CA ALA A 99 -8.82 0.82 -18.00
C ALA A 99 -7.43 0.58 -17.40
N GLY A 100 -6.52 1.54 -17.57
CA GLY A 100 -5.22 1.55 -16.92
C GLY A 100 -5.27 1.50 -15.39
N VAL A 101 -6.20 2.21 -14.76
CA VAL A 101 -6.39 2.23 -13.29
C VAL A 101 -6.87 0.88 -12.75
N LEU A 102 -7.61 0.10 -13.56
CA LEU A 102 -7.85 -1.30 -13.22
C LEU A 102 -6.57 -2.13 -13.29
N GLY A 103 -5.56 -1.69 -14.03
CA GLY A 103 -4.18 -2.17 -13.92
C GLY A 103 -4.02 -3.70 -14.00
N PRO A 104 -3.08 -4.28 -13.23
CA PRO A 104 -2.88 -5.73 -13.14
C PRO A 104 -4.09 -6.50 -12.60
N ASP A 105 -5.00 -5.83 -11.89
CA ASP A 105 -6.29 -6.38 -11.49
C ASP A 105 -7.25 -6.70 -12.65
N ALA A 106 -6.95 -6.23 -13.86
CA ALA A 106 -7.73 -6.54 -15.05
C ALA A 106 -6.89 -6.94 -16.27
N TYR A 107 -5.61 -6.54 -16.32
CA TYR A 107 -4.80 -6.62 -17.53
C TYR A 107 -3.42 -7.26 -17.29
N PRO A 108 -2.96 -8.17 -18.17
CA PRO A 108 -3.67 -8.70 -19.33
C PRO A 108 -4.84 -9.61 -18.92
N ASP A 109 -4.85 -10.07 -17.67
CA ASP A 109 -5.97 -10.69 -16.98
C ASP A 109 -5.67 -10.72 -15.47
N MET A 110 -6.71 -10.94 -14.66
CA MET A 110 -6.62 -10.99 -13.19
C MET A 110 -5.55 -11.98 -12.70
N LEU A 111 -5.46 -13.16 -13.30
CA LEU A 111 -4.55 -14.21 -12.83
C LEU A 111 -3.11 -13.86 -13.14
N PHE A 112 -2.87 -13.27 -14.30
CA PHE A 112 -1.56 -12.79 -14.68
C PHE A 112 -1.10 -11.69 -13.73
N GLY A 113 -1.91 -10.65 -13.51
CA GLY A 113 -1.55 -9.57 -12.59
C GLY A 113 -1.13 -10.10 -11.22
N GLN A 114 -1.90 -11.05 -10.71
CA GLN A 114 -1.84 -11.49 -9.32
C GLN A 114 -0.82 -12.60 -9.06
N SER A 115 -0.35 -13.27 -10.12
CA SER A 115 0.72 -14.27 -10.03
C SER A 115 2.05 -13.82 -10.63
N VAL A 116 2.08 -12.68 -11.34
CA VAL A 116 3.26 -12.22 -12.11
C VAL A 116 3.64 -10.78 -11.79
N ILE A 117 2.68 -9.88 -11.65
CA ILE A 117 2.95 -8.43 -11.51
C ILE A 117 2.92 -8.01 -10.04
N HIS A 118 1.97 -8.50 -9.25
CA HIS A 118 1.82 -8.12 -7.85
C HIS A 118 2.88 -8.69 -6.91
N PRO A 119 3.19 -10.00 -6.92
CA PRO A 119 3.96 -10.60 -5.83
C PRO A 119 5.46 -10.28 -5.93
N ASP A 120 6.12 -10.19 -4.77
CA ASP A 120 7.59 -10.24 -4.69
C ASP A 120 8.02 -11.69 -4.93
N THR A 121 8.78 -11.92 -6.00
CA THR A 121 9.31 -13.25 -6.33
C THR A 121 10.80 -13.41 -5.98
N GLY A 122 11.38 -12.45 -5.27
CA GLY A 122 12.78 -12.43 -4.81
C GLY A 122 13.80 -12.30 -5.94
N GLU A 123 15.06 -12.70 -5.68
CA GLU A 123 16.21 -12.63 -6.61
C GLU A 123 16.02 -13.37 -7.96
N HIS A 124 14.87 -14.01 -8.15
CA HIS A 124 14.63 -14.86 -9.29
C HIS A 124 13.45 -14.44 -10.17
N GLY A 125 12.56 -13.49 -9.87
CA GLY A 125 11.48 -13.09 -10.80
C GLY A 125 11.18 -11.58 -10.74
N SER A 126 10.36 -11.05 -11.65
CA SER A 126 10.19 -9.60 -11.79
C SER A 126 9.51 -8.97 -10.57
N ASP A 127 10.21 -8.07 -9.89
CA ASP A 127 9.61 -7.00 -9.08
C ASP A 127 8.49 -6.30 -9.90
N SER A 128 7.49 -5.69 -9.24
CA SER A 128 6.44 -4.92 -9.95
C SER A 128 7.02 -3.75 -10.75
N ASP A 129 8.09 -3.10 -10.27
CA ASP A 129 8.74 -1.96 -10.94
C ASP A 129 9.21 -2.25 -12.39
N PRO A 130 9.94 -3.35 -12.68
CA PRO A 130 10.24 -3.77 -14.05
C PRO A 130 9.06 -3.73 -15.02
N TRP A 131 7.86 -4.13 -14.58
CA TRP A 131 6.64 -4.03 -15.40
C TRP A 131 6.22 -2.58 -15.60
N LEU A 132 6.18 -1.77 -14.54
CA LEU A 132 5.82 -0.35 -14.62
C LEU A 132 6.77 0.42 -15.54
N ARG A 133 8.07 0.20 -15.42
CA ARG A 133 9.10 0.78 -16.30
C ARG A 133 8.95 0.33 -17.73
N HIS A 134 8.69 -0.96 -17.95
CA HIS A 134 8.49 -1.52 -19.28
C HIS A 134 7.33 -0.85 -20.00
N LEU A 135 6.16 -0.78 -19.34
CA LEU A 135 4.96 -0.14 -19.89
C LEU A 135 5.18 1.36 -20.11
N TYR A 136 5.76 2.05 -19.13
CA TYR A 136 6.06 3.49 -19.22
C TYR A 136 6.99 3.83 -20.37
N ALA A 137 8.06 3.06 -20.56
CA ALA A 137 9.01 3.28 -21.65
C ALA A 137 8.44 2.99 -23.05
N ARG A 138 7.39 2.17 -23.15
CA ARG A 138 6.82 1.70 -24.42
C ARG A 138 5.63 2.51 -24.91
N ALA A 139 4.95 3.24 -24.02
CA ALA A 139 3.80 4.05 -24.40
C ALA A 139 4.21 5.20 -25.33
N SER A 140 3.71 5.17 -26.57
CA SER A 140 4.04 6.15 -27.62
C SER A 140 2.84 6.98 -28.08
N THR A 141 1.61 6.46 -27.95
CA THR A 141 0.39 7.18 -28.31
C THR A 141 -0.30 7.80 -27.10
N PRO A 142 -1.15 8.83 -27.26
CA PRO A 142 -1.95 9.39 -26.16
C PRO A 142 -2.82 8.36 -25.43
N GLN A 143 -3.42 7.40 -26.14
CA GLN A 143 -4.24 6.32 -25.56
C GLN A 143 -3.38 5.37 -24.72
N GLN A 144 -2.21 4.95 -25.23
CA GLN A 144 -1.26 4.13 -24.48
C GLN A 144 -0.76 4.87 -23.24
N ARG A 145 -0.48 6.17 -23.36
CA ARG A 145 -0.04 7.00 -22.25
C ARG A 145 -1.14 7.13 -21.19
N ALA A 146 -2.40 7.34 -21.60
CA ALA A 146 -3.53 7.34 -20.66
C ALA A 146 -3.63 6.01 -19.91
N PHE A 147 -3.58 4.88 -20.62
CA PHE A 147 -3.59 3.55 -20.02
C PHE A 147 -2.42 3.36 -19.03
N VAL A 148 -1.20 3.71 -19.41
CA VAL A 148 -0.03 3.55 -18.54
C VAL A 148 -0.06 4.46 -17.31
N MET A 149 -0.52 5.71 -17.45
CA MET A 149 -0.69 6.59 -16.30
C MET A 149 -1.77 6.07 -15.34
N GLY A 150 -2.80 5.41 -15.87
CA GLY A 150 -3.74 4.66 -15.04
C GLY A 150 -3.05 3.52 -14.30
N PHE A 151 -2.20 2.76 -14.97
CA PHE A 151 -1.45 1.64 -14.40
C PHE A 151 -0.50 2.09 -13.28
N LEU A 152 0.09 3.28 -13.39
CA LEU A 152 0.88 3.90 -12.31
C LEU A 152 0.00 4.36 -11.14
N SER A 153 -1.20 4.89 -11.42
CA SER A 153 -2.18 5.24 -10.38
C SER A 153 -2.62 3.99 -9.59
N HIS A 154 -2.80 2.87 -10.28
CA HIS A 154 -3.08 1.58 -9.66
C HIS A 154 -1.94 1.18 -8.71
N ALA A 155 -0.70 1.21 -9.19
CA ALA A 155 0.47 0.89 -8.37
C ALA A 155 0.56 1.77 -7.11
N ALA A 156 0.25 3.07 -7.23
CA ALA A 156 0.18 3.99 -6.10
C ALA A 156 -0.93 3.62 -5.12
N GLY A 157 -2.09 3.22 -5.64
CA GLY A 157 -3.20 2.74 -4.84
C GLY A 157 -2.87 1.49 -4.05
N ASP A 158 -2.35 0.46 -4.72
CA ASP A 158 -2.08 -0.83 -4.08
C ASP A 158 -1.02 -0.71 -3.00
N MET A 159 0.05 0.02 -3.28
CA MET A 159 1.12 0.30 -2.33
C MET A 159 0.60 0.89 -1.00
N PHE A 160 -0.26 1.90 -1.05
CA PHE A 160 -0.80 2.52 0.17
C PHE A 160 -1.94 1.73 0.80
N ALA A 161 -2.81 1.11 0.01
CA ALA A 161 -3.89 0.30 0.58
C ALA A 161 -3.36 -0.99 1.21
N HIS A 162 -2.44 -1.72 0.58
CA HIS A 162 -1.95 -2.97 1.14
C HIS A 162 -1.20 -2.75 2.43
N THR A 163 -0.61 -1.58 2.67
CA THR A 163 -0.13 -1.23 4.02
C THR A 163 -1.25 -1.33 5.06
N PHE A 164 -2.42 -0.73 4.80
CA PHE A 164 -3.58 -0.77 5.68
C PHE A 164 -4.21 -2.17 5.73
N VAL A 165 -4.43 -2.80 4.57
CA VAL A 165 -5.06 -4.12 4.48
C VAL A 165 -4.19 -5.19 5.14
N ASN A 166 -2.87 -5.17 4.95
CA ASN A 166 -1.93 -6.13 5.54
C ASN A 166 -1.97 -6.07 7.07
N HIS A 167 -2.22 -4.91 7.68
CA HIS A 167 -2.39 -4.80 9.12
C HIS A 167 -3.57 -5.67 9.62
N TYR A 168 -4.71 -5.61 8.94
CA TYR A 168 -5.91 -6.35 9.31
C TYR A 168 -5.90 -7.80 8.81
N ALA A 169 -5.25 -8.06 7.69
CA ALA A 169 -5.11 -9.39 7.12
C ALA A 169 -3.98 -10.23 7.74
N GLY A 170 -3.07 -9.59 8.49
CA GLY A 170 -1.94 -10.25 9.14
C GLY A 170 -0.73 -10.46 8.22
N GLY A 171 -0.58 -9.62 7.19
CA GLY A 171 0.55 -9.62 6.26
C GLY A 171 0.15 -9.59 4.78
N PRO A 172 1.14 -9.58 3.87
CA PRO A 172 0.94 -9.63 2.43
C PRO A 172 0.08 -10.82 2.00
N PHE A 173 -0.58 -10.68 0.85
CA PHE A 173 -1.55 -11.66 0.36
C PHE A 173 -0.96 -13.07 0.26
N ALA A 174 -1.64 -14.02 0.91
CA ALA A 174 -1.32 -15.42 0.88
C ALA A 174 -2.59 -16.27 0.99
N PHE A 175 -2.65 -17.37 0.24
CA PHE A 175 -3.73 -18.35 0.34
C PHE A 175 -3.73 -19.16 1.65
N ALA A 176 -2.72 -18.98 2.52
CA ALA A 176 -2.59 -19.70 3.78
C ALA A 176 -3.20 -18.92 4.97
N ASN A 177 -3.58 -19.64 6.04
CA ASN A 177 -3.93 -19.09 7.36
C ASN A 177 -5.04 -18.01 7.35
N ASP A 178 -6.07 -18.19 6.52
CA ASP A 178 -7.20 -17.25 6.34
C ASP A 178 -6.80 -15.83 5.88
N ASN A 179 -5.54 -15.58 5.53
CA ASN A 179 -5.06 -14.26 5.10
C ASN A 179 -5.81 -13.76 3.85
N ALA A 180 -5.97 -14.62 2.84
CA ALA A 180 -6.74 -14.33 1.63
C ALA A 180 -8.18 -13.87 1.93
N LYS A 181 -8.87 -14.55 2.88
CA LYS A 181 -10.23 -14.18 3.30
C LYS A 181 -10.24 -12.80 3.93
N ARG A 182 -9.31 -12.53 4.85
CA ARG A 182 -9.23 -11.24 5.56
C ARG A 182 -8.91 -10.08 4.64
N HIS A 183 -8.05 -10.28 3.64
CA HIS A 183 -7.82 -9.30 2.58
C HIS A 183 -9.14 -8.97 1.87
N ILE A 184 -9.79 -9.97 1.27
CA ILE A 184 -11.03 -9.78 0.50
C ILE A 184 -12.13 -9.08 1.32
N VAL A 185 -12.27 -9.47 2.59
CA VAL A 185 -13.27 -8.90 3.50
C VAL A 185 -12.93 -7.46 3.91
N THR A 186 -11.66 -7.18 4.21
CA THR A 186 -11.19 -5.82 4.55
C THR A 186 -11.37 -4.87 3.37
N GLU A 187 -10.93 -5.29 2.19
CA GLU A 187 -11.04 -4.52 0.95
C GLU A 187 -12.50 -4.30 0.55
N GLY A 188 -13.34 -5.33 0.71
CA GLY A 188 -14.79 -5.25 0.49
C GLY A 188 -15.46 -4.25 1.42
N HIS A 189 -15.08 -4.23 2.70
CA HIS A 189 -15.60 -3.25 3.66
C HIS A 189 -15.27 -1.82 3.24
N ILE A 190 -14.04 -1.56 2.80
CA ILE A 190 -13.64 -0.22 2.35
C ILE A 190 -14.31 0.16 1.03
N ALA A 191 -14.44 -0.79 0.09
CA ALA A 191 -15.14 -0.58 -1.17
C ALA A 191 -16.61 -0.16 -0.94
N ASN A 192 -17.29 -0.80 0.03
CA ASN A 192 -18.66 -0.46 0.42
C ASN A 192 -18.82 0.95 1.01
N ARG A 193 -17.72 1.54 1.48
CA ARG A 193 -17.64 2.91 1.97
C ARG A 193 -17.02 3.90 0.97
N THR A 194 -16.66 3.44 -0.22
CA THR A 194 -16.13 4.32 -1.27
C THR A 194 -17.22 5.26 -1.80
N PRO A 195 -16.98 6.59 -1.84
CA PRO A 195 -17.94 7.53 -2.41
C PRO A 195 -18.27 7.22 -3.88
N TYR A 196 -19.46 7.63 -4.31
CA TYR A 196 -19.92 7.33 -5.66
C TYR A 196 -19.19 8.17 -6.71
N LEU A 197 -18.93 7.59 -7.89
CA LEU A 197 -18.27 8.30 -8.99
C LEU A 197 -19.09 9.49 -9.52
N GLY A 198 -20.43 9.48 -9.42
CA GLY A 198 -21.27 10.61 -9.85
C GLY A 198 -21.31 11.79 -8.88
N ASP A 199 -20.77 11.65 -7.67
CA ASP A 199 -20.55 12.81 -6.78
C ASP A 199 -19.41 13.70 -7.30
N LEU A 200 -18.68 13.27 -8.33
CA LEU A 200 -17.65 14.04 -9.04
C LEU A 200 -18.25 15.10 -9.99
N SER A 201 -19.24 15.90 -9.57
CA SER A 201 -19.86 17.02 -10.34
C SER A 201 -20.18 16.76 -11.84
N TYR A 202 -20.18 15.51 -12.28
CA TYR A 202 -20.35 15.07 -13.66
C TYR A 202 -21.71 14.41 -13.71
N ALA A 203 -22.73 15.19 -14.08
CA ALA A 203 -24.13 14.77 -14.08
C ALA A 203 -24.49 13.68 -15.13
N ASP A 204 -23.50 13.04 -15.75
CA ASP A 204 -23.70 12.12 -16.87
C ASP A 204 -22.84 10.84 -16.71
N TRP A 205 -23.48 9.81 -16.18
CA TRP A 205 -22.88 8.51 -15.85
C TRP A 205 -22.55 7.64 -17.06
N THR A 206 -23.05 7.99 -18.26
CA THR A 206 -22.67 7.31 -19.52
C THR A 206 -21.18 7.48 -19.85
N ARG A 207 -20.48 8.36 -19.12
CA ARG A 207 -19.08 8.71 -19.31
C ARG A 207 -18.10 7.87 -18.48
N TYR A 208 -18.54 7.03 -17.54
CA TYR A 208 -17.68 6.15 -16.73
C TYR A 208 -17.52 4.76 -17.35
N THR A 209 -16.94 4.72 -18.55
CA THR A 209 -16.62 3.49 -19.26
C THR A 209 -15.13 3.21 -19.22
N ILE A 210 -14.78 1.95 -19.50
CA ILE A 210 -13.42 1.54 -19.87
C ILE A 210 -13.40 1.15 -21.35
N ASP A 211 -12.30 1.49 -22.01
CA ASP A 211 -12.01 1.15 -23.39
C ASP A 211 -10.52 0.82 -23.52
N THR A 212 -10.22 -0.24 -24.27
CA THR A 212 -8.87 -0.67 -24.60
C THR A 212 -8.68 -0.88 -26.10
N SER A 213 -9.68 -0.62 -26.94
CA SER A 213 -9.66 -0.97 -28.37
C SER A 213 -8.41 -0.45 -29.09
N ALA A 214 -8.00 0.80 -28.85
CA ALA A 214 -6.78 1.38 -29.40
C ALA A 214 -5.47 0.95 -28.71
N VAL A 215 -5.54 0.22 -27.59
CA VAL A 215 -4.38 -0.27 -26.82
C VAL A 215 -4.32 -1.80 -26.70
N ASN A 216 -5.24 -2.55 -27.31
CA ASN A 216 -5.24 -4.02 -27.27
C ASN A 216 -3.94 -4.60 -27.82
N THR A 217 -3.42 -4.08 -28.93
CA THR A 217 -2.11 -4.48 -29.46
C THR A 217 -0.98 -4.13 -28.50
N PHE A 218 -1.07 -2.99 -27.80
CA PHE A 218 -0.07 -2.60 -26.82
C PHE A 218 -0.05 -3.55 -25.61
N ILE A 219 -1.22 -3.92 -25.08
CA ILE A 219 -1.36 -4.91 -23.99
C ILE A 219 -0.84 -6.28 -24.47
N HIS A 220 -1.21 -6.72 -25.66
CA HIS A 220 -0.72 -7.98 -26.24
C HIS A 220 0.81 -7.99 -26.34
N ASP A 221 1.40 -7.00 -27.02
CA ASP A 221 2.82 -7.01 -27.36
C ASP A 221 3.73 -6.82 -26.12
N ASN A 222 3.24 -6.16 -25.07
CA ASN A 222 4.04 -5.81 -23.89
C ASN A 222 3.67 -6.59 -22.61
N MET A 223 2.60 -7.40 -22.62
CA MET A 223 2.20 -8.20 -21.45
C MET A 223 1.95 -9.67 -21.76
N ILE A 224 1.54 -10.01 -22.99
CA ILE A 224 1.12 -11.37 -23.37
C ILE A 224 2.14 -12.07 -24.26
N ASP A 225 2.68 -11.36 -25.24
CA ASP A 225 3.45 -11.96 -26.34
C ASP A 225 4.89 -12.33 -25.94
N ALA A 226 5.06 -13.24 -24.99
CA ALA A 226 6.37 -13.73 -24.57
C ALA A 226 7.00 -14.62 -25.66
N ARG A 227 8.14 -14.19 -26.23
CA ARG A 227 8.85 -14.91 -27.30
C ARG A 227 10.32 -15.14 -26.98
N ARG A 228 10.84 -16.29 -27.45
CA ARG A 228 12.26 -16.63 -27.41
C ARG A 228 12.67 -17.44 -28.65
N SER A 229 13.96 -17.46 -28.95
CA SER A 229 14.52 -18.46 -29.88
C SER A 229 14.71 -19.81 -29.18
N ARG A 230 14.78 -20.89 -29.96
CA ARG A 230 15.05 -22.24 -29.44
C ARG A 230 16.41 -22.38 -28.75
N ASP A 231 17.42 -21.74 -29.30
CA ASP A 231 18.80 -21.78 -28.81
C ASP A 231 19.05 -20.81 -27.64
N GLY A 232 18.04 -20.02 -27.24
CA GLY A 232 18.15 -19.02 -26.19
C GLY A 232 18.96 -17.78 -26.55
N THR A 233 19.44 -17.65 -27.80
CA THR A 233 20.20 -16.47 -28.26
C THR A 233 19.39 -15.18 -28.26
N TRP A 234 18.06 -15.30 -28.33
CA TRP A 234 17.15 -14.16 -28.32
C TRP A 234 15.92 -14.41 -27.45
N SER A 235 15.49 -13.38 -26.73
CA SER A 235 14.19 -13.30 -26.07
C SER A 235 13.75 -11.85 -25.99
N ASN A 236 12.44 -11.61 -26.12
CA ASN A 236 11.87 -10.28 -25.91
C ASN A 236 11.72 -9.98 -24.41
N ASP A 237 11.38 -8.73 -24.10
CA ASP A 237 11.32 -8.28 -22.70
C ASP A 237 10.19 -8.95 -21.92
N VAL A 238 9.04 -9.23 -22.55
CA VAL A 238 7.95 -9.98 -21.92
C VAL A 238 8.41 -11.37 -21.49
N TRP A 239 9.19 -12.07 -22.33
CA TRP A 239 9.79 -13.35 -21.94
C TRP A 239 10.77 -13.19 -20.77
N LYS A 240 11.60 -12.14 -20.75
CA LYS A 240 12.54 -11.88 -19.64
C LYS A 240 11.83 -11.56 -18.33
N LEU A 241 10.72 -10.83 -18.38
CA LEU A 241 9.91 -10.49 -17.21
C LEU A 241 9.17 -11.72 -16.64
N THR A 242 8.77 -12.66 -17.51
CA THR A 242 7.95 -13.82 -17.11
C THR A 242 8.71 -15.14 -16.91
N ARG A 243 9.95 -15.27 -17.41
CA ARG A 243 10.68 -16.55 -17.49
C ARG A 243 10.84 -17.31 -16.17
N ASN A 244 10.78 -16.61 -15.03
CA ASN A 244 10.98 -17.19 -13.71
C ASN A 244 9.74 -17.07 -12.81
N THR A 245 8.63 -16.58 -13.35
CA THR A 245 7.35 -16.52 -12.63
C THR A 245 6.59 -17.82 -12.82
N ARG A 246 6.01 -18.37 -11.76
CA ARG A 246 5.07 -19.50 -11.85
C ARG A 246 3.67 -18.94 -12.17
N ALA A 247 3.48 -18.40 -13.37
CA ALA A 247 2.19 -17.86 -13.75
C ALA A 247 1.23 -18.98 -14.17
N TYR A 248 0.04 -19.01 -13.57
CA TYR A 248 -1.03 -19.93 -13.93
C TYR A 248 -2.11 -19.26 -14.80
N SER A 249 -1.75 -18.22 -15.57
CA SER A 249 -2.71 -17.53 -16.43
C SER A 249 -2.80 -18.18 -17.82
N PRO A 250 -3.98 -18.14 -18.49
CA PRO A 250 -4.13 -18.62 -19.87
C PRO A 250 -3.11 -18.00 -20.83
N ALA A 251 -2.90 -16.69 -20.75
CA ALA A 251 -1.94 -15.97 -21.58
C ALA A 251 -0.52 -16.56 -21.48
N ARG A 252 -0.04 -16.82 -20.26
CA ARG A 252 1.29 -17.40 -20.06
C ARG A 252 1.37 -18.84 -20.55
N LEU A 253 0.39 -19.68 -20.19
CA LEU A 253 0.38 -21.11 -20.54
C LEU A 253 0.41 -21.32 -22.05
N PHE A 254 -0.40 -20.54 -22.79
CA PHE A 254 -0.42 -20.63 -24.24
C PHE A 254 0.83 -20.00 -24.89
N ALA A 255 1.44 -18.97 -24.30
CA ALA A 255 2.73 -18.46 -24.76
C ALA A 255 3.87 -19.49 -24.59
N GLU A 256 3.89 -20.25 -23.49
CA GLU A 256 4.85 -21.36 -23.29
C GLU A 256 4.60 -22.51 -24.25
N LEU A 257 3.35 -22.92 -24.42
CA LEU A 257 2.96 -23.96 -25.37
C LEU A 257 3.41 -23.57 -26.79
N ARG A 258 3.08 -22.34 -27.21
CA ARG A 258 3.52 -21.80 -28.50
C ARG A 258 5.04 -21.88 -28.66
N ALA A 259 5.82 -21.44 -27.68
CA ALA A 259 7.28 -21.52 -27.74
C ALA A 259 7.78 -22.96 -27.92
N GLY A 260 7.17 -23.94 -27.24
CA GLY A 260 7.49 -25.35 -27.41
C GLY A 260 7.09 -25.93 -28.78
N LEU A 261 6.01 -25.42 -29.39
CA LEU A 261 5.62 -25.77 -30.75
C LEU A 261 6.56 -25.14 -31.79
N GLU A 262 6.94 -23.88 -31.60
CA GLU A 262 7.93 -23.17 -32.41
C GLU A 262 9.29 -23.89 -32.37
N ASP A 263 9.74 -24.37 -31.19
CA ASP A 263 10.96 -25.19 -31.07
C ASP A 263 10.91 -26.45 -31.96
N LYS A 264 9.74 -27.10 -32.08
CA LYS A 264 9.55 -28.28 -32.93
C LYS A 264 9.61 -27.91 -34.42
N ILE A 265 8.94 -26.82 -34.81
CA ILE A 265 8.99 -26.28 -36.17
C ILE A 265 10.43 -25.95 -36.55
N GLU A 266 11.15 -25.22 -35.68
CA GLU A 266 12.55 -24.88 -35.89
C GLU A 266 13.45 -26.11 -35.97
N ALA A 267 13.26 -27.11 -35.12
CA ALA A 267 14.01 -28.37 -35.16
C ALA A 267 13.82 -29.12 -36.47
N TYR A 268 12.58 -29.20 -36.97
CA TYR A 268 12.27 -29.81 -38.25
C TYR A 268 12.99 -29.09 -39.39
N TYR A 269 12.86 -27.76 -39.48
CA TYR A 269 13.50 -27.01 -40.56
C TYR A 269 15.03 -26.99 -40.45
N ALA A 270 15.59 -27.01 -39.23
CA ALA A 270 17.02 -27.15 -39.02
C ALA A 270 17.53 -28.50 -39.54
N HIS A 271 16.80 -29.59 -39.29
CA HIS A 271 17.16 -30.91 -39.81
C HIS A 271 17.03 -30.98 -41.35
N VAL A 272 15.96 -30.38 -41.90
CA VAL A 272 15.79 -30.26 -43.36
C VAL A 272 16.94 -29.47 -44.00
N ARG A 273 17.40 -28.38 -43.37
CA ARG A 273 18.58 -27.61 -43.82
C ARG A 273 19.85 -28.46 -43.76
N TRP A 274 20.09 -29.12 -42.62
CA TRP A 274 21.25 -30.00 -42.45
C TRP A 274 21.30 -31.11 -43.50
N LEU A 275 20.17 -31.79 -43.79
CA LEU A 275 20.10 -32.79 -44.85
C LEU A 275 20.44 -32.21 -46.23
N ARG A 276 19.94 -31.00 -46.55
CA ARG A 276 20.31 -30.31 -47.79
C ARG A 276 21.79 -29.94 -47.85
N ASP A 277 22.39 -29.55 -46.73
CA ASP A 277 23.82 -29.26 -46.63
C ASP A 277 24.66 -30.52 -46.84
N GLN A 278 24.26 -31.66 -46.26
CA GLN A 278 24.92 -32.94 -46.51
C GLN A 278 24.84 -33.34 -48.00
N ILE A 279 23.66 -33.19 -48.61
CA ILE A 279 23.49 -33.44 -50.05
C ILE A 279 24.47 -32.59 -50.87
N ARG A 280 24.49 -31.26 -50.64
CA ARG A 280 25.42 -30.35 -51.34
C ARG A 280 26.88 -30.74 -51.12
N TYR A 281 27.27 -30.98 -49.87
CA TYR A 281 28.64 -31.35 -49.50
C TYR A 281 29.14 -32.59 -50.26
N HIS A 282 28.28 -33.61 -50.41
CA HIS A 282 28.61 -34.84 -51.13
C HIS A 282 28.50 -34.69 -52.65
N GLU A 283 27.57 -33.88 -53.16
CA GLU A 283 27.43 -33.59 -54.59
C GLU A 283 28.62 -32.82 -55.15
N ASP A 284 29.08 -31.78 -54.45
CA ASP A 284 30.23 -30.96 -54.85
C ASP A 284 31.52 -31.81 -54.96
N ARG A 285 31.57 -32.96 -54.28
CA ARG A 285 32.70 -33.90 -54.27
C ARG A 285 32.46 -35.14 -55.14
N CYS A 286 31.28 -35.28 -55.72
CA CYS A 286 30.94 -36.37 -56.64
C CYS A 286 31.33 -35.98 -58.07
N ASN A 287 32.41 -36.56 -58.60
CA ASN A 287 32.81 -36.37 -60.01
C ASN A 287 32.70 -37.65 -60.85
N TRP A 288 31.91 -38.62 -60.39
CA TRP A 288 31.67 -39.92 -61.03
C TRP A 288 32.93 -40.79 -61.27
N ARG A 289 34.07 -40.43 -60.69
CA ARG A 289 35.28 -41.26 -60.72
C ARG A 289 35.23 -42.35 -59.65
N PRO A 290 35.93 -43.49 -59.85
CA PRO A 290 35.85 -44.64 -58.94
C PRO A 290 36.15 -44.29 -57.46
N TRP A 291 37.09 -43.39 -57.20
CA TRP A 291 37.47 -42.98 -55.84
C TRP A 291 36.53 -41.95 -55.19
N THR A 292 35.56 -41.38 -55.92
CA THR A 292 34.55 -40.47 -55.37
C THR A 292 33.15 -41.09 -55.34
N TRP A 293 32.99 -42.35 -55.77
CA TRP A 293 31.69 -43.05 -55.78
C TRP A 293 31.02 -43.10 -54.41
N GLY A 294 31.80 -43.17 -53.33
CA GLY A 294 31.28 -43.09 -51.96
C GLY A 294 30.49 -41.80 -51.70
N HIS A 295 30.95 -40.65 -52.21
CA HIS A 295 30.24 -39.38 -52.10
C HIS A 295 28.96 -39.37 -52.95
N CYS A 296 28.98 -39.92 -54.15
CA CYS A 296 27.79 -40.03 -55.00
C CYS A 296 26.69 -40.90 -54.35
N ALA A 297 27.07 -42.03 -53.74
CA ALA A 297 26.15 -42.90 -53.01
C ALA A 297 25.58 -42.22 -51.75
N GLN A 298 26.41 -41.47 -51.01
CA GLN A 298 25.98 -40.70 -49.84
C GLN A 298 25.00 -39.58 -50.21
N ALA A 299 25.24 -38.85 -51.30
CA ALA A 299 24.29 -37.85 -51.80
C ALA A 299 22.91 -38.47 -52.12
N GLY A 300 22.90 -39.63 -52.79
CA GLY A 300 21.68 -40.39 -53.06
C GLY A 300 20.94 -40.83 -51.77
N TYR A 301 21.68 -41.36 -50.79
CA TYR A 301 21.12 -41.73 -49.49
C TYR A 301 20.45 -40.54 -48.79
N TYR A 302 21.13 -39.39 -48.67
CA TYR A 302 20.57 -38.22 -48.00
C TYR A 302 19.37 -37.62 -48.74
N ARG A 303 19.31 -37.71 -50.09
CA ARG A 303 18.11 -37.34 -50.87
C ARG A 303 16.90 -38.20 -50.49
N THR A 304 17.06 -39.52 -50.36
CA THR A 304 15.99 -40.44 -49.94
C THR A 304 15.53 -40.15 -48.51
N VAL A 305 16.48 -39.91 -47.59
CA VAL A 305 16.18 -39.55 -46.20
C VAL A 305 15.40 -38.24 -46.13
N LEU A 306 15.80 -37.21 -46.88
CA LEU A 306 15.10 -35.93 -46.94
C LEU A 306 13.67 -36.07 -47.45
N PHE A 307 13.46 -36.84 -48.51
CA PHE A 307 12.12 -37.10 -49.05
C PHE A 307 11.23 -37.78 -48.02
N GLY A 308 11.70 -38.88 -47.41
CA GLY A 308 10.96 -39.61 -46.38
C GLY A 308 10.66 -38.75 -45.16
N TYR A 309 11.63 -37.96 -44.70
CA TYR A 309 11.45 -37.06 -43.56
C TYR A 309 10.42 -35.97 -43.83
N LYS A 310 10.45 -35.35 -45.01
CA LYS A 310 9.43 -34.36 -45.42
C LYS A 310 8.03 -34.95 -45.55
N PHE A 311 7.91 -36.17 -46.08
CA PHE A 311 6.62 -36.82 -46.25
C PHE A 311 5.97 -37.18 -44.92
N VAL A 312 6.74 -37.79 -44.00
CA VAL A 312 6.21 -38.28 -42.71
C VAL A 312 6.09 -37.15 -41.69
N ALA A 313 7.13 -36.33 -41.50
CA ALA A 313 7.13 -35.28 -40.51
C ALA A 313 6.50 -33.97 -41.01
N GLY A 314 6.52 -33.70 -42.33
CA GLY A 314 6.04 -32.43 -42.87
C GLY A 314 4.55 -32.17 -42.66
N LEU A 315 3.70 -33.20 -42.78
CA LEU A 315 2.25 -33.06 -42.51
C LEU A 315 1.98 -32.73 -41.03
N ALA A 316 2.68 -33.39 -40.11
CA ALA A 316 2.58 -33.10 -38.69
C ALA A 316 3.07 -31.67 -38.36
N ILE A 317 4.11 -31.19 -39.06
CA ILE A 317 4.63 -29.84 -38.87
C ILE A 317 3.68 -28.77 -39.44
N GLN A 318 3.04 -28.99 -40.59
CA GLN A 318 2.00 -28.08 -41.10
C GLN A 318 0.84 -27.90 -40.12
N TYR A 319 0.42 -28.99 -39.48
CA TYR A 319 -0.56 -28.93 -38.40
C TYR A 319 -0.07 -28.09 -37.21
N VAL A 320 1.18 -28.30 -36.78
CA VAL A 320 1.78 -27.52 -35.69
C VAL A 320 1.92 -26.03 -36.06
N GLU A 321 2.23 -25.71 -37.31
CA GLU A 321 2.26 -24.33 -37.82
C GLU A 321 0.87 -23.67 -37.74
N ALA A 322 -0.19 -24.38 -38.15
CA ALA A 322 -1.57 -23.89 -38.02
C ALA A 322 -1.96 -23.71 -36.55
N TRP A 323 -1.61 -24.66 -35.68
CA TRP A 323 -1.87 -24.56 -34.25
C TRP A 323 -1.18 -23.35 -33.61
N VAL A 324 0.07 -23.07 -33.99
CA VAL A 324 0.77 -21.85 -33.57
C VAL A 324 0.02 -20.58 -34.02
N GLN A 325 -0.57 -20.58 -35.22
CA GLN A 325 -1.39 -19.45 -35.69
C GLN A 325 -2.67 -19.29 -34.87
N ASP A 326 -3.34 -20.38 -34.49
CA ASP A 326 -4.54 -20.35 -33.65
C ASP A 326 -4.22 -19.81 -32.25
N ILE A 327 -3.10 -20.23 -31.66
CA ILE A 327 -2.60 -19.66 -30.40
C ILE A 327 -2.34 -18.16 -30.55
N ASN A 328 -1.65 -17.73 -31.60
CA ASN A 328 -1.39 -16.31 -31.84
C ASN A 328 -2.69 -15.50 -32.02
N ARG A 329 -3.70 -16.05 -32.71
CA ARG A 329 -5.01 -15.41 -32.88
C ARG A 329 -5.71 -15.23 -31.54
N GLY A 330 -5.76 -16.28 -30.72
CA GLY A 330 -6.43 -16.22 -29.43
C GLY A 330 -5.70 -15.34 -28.41
N LEU A 331 -4.37 -15.35 -28.38
CA LEU A 331 -3.59 -14.44 -27.52
C LEU A 331 -3.81 -12.98 -27.90
N ARG A 332 -3.93 -12.65 -29.20
CA ARG A 332 -4.24 -11.29 -29.67
C ARG A 332 -5.64 -10.82 -29.31
N ALA A 333 -6.61 -11.73 -29.20
CA ALA A 333 -7.98 -11.41 -28.81
C ALA A 333 -8.17 -11.27 -27.28
N TRP A 334 -7.22 -11.79 -26.49
CA TRP A 334 -7.34 -11.83 -25.03
C TRP A 334 -7.52 -10.46 -24.35
N PRO A 335 -6.80 -9.38 -24.72
CA PRO A 335 -6.99 -8.06 -24.10
C PRO A 335 -8.43 -7.53 -24.19
N GLU A 336 -9.11 -7.78 -25.32
CA GLU A 336 -10.50 -7.37 -25.51
C GLU A 336 -11.43 -8.17 -24.59
N THR A 337 -11.23 -9.49 -24.50
CA THR A 337 -11.98 -10.36 -23.57
C THR A 337 -11.79 -9.92 -22.12
N SER A 338 -10.56 -9.62 -21.70
CA SER A 338 -10.28 -9.12 -20.36
C SER A 338 -10.97 -7.79 -20.07
N THR A 339 -11.09 -6.92 -21.07
CA THR A 339 -11.84 -5.66 -20.96
C THR A 339 -13.33 -5.91 -20.78
N GLU A 340 -13.91 -6.85 -21.52
CA GLU A 340 -15.33 -7.23 -21.35
C GLU A 340 -15.59 -7.82 -19.97
N VAL A 341 -14.69 -8.69 -19.48
CA VAL A 341 -14.76 -9.26 -18.13
C VAL A 341 -14.67 -8.14 -17.08
N ALA A 342 -13.65 -7.29 -17.17
CA ALA A 342 -13.44 -6.18 -16.24
C ALA A 342 -14.62 -5.19 -16.23
N ARG A 343 -15.22 -4.90 -17.39
CA ARG A 343 -16.41 -4.05 -17.49
C ARG A 343 -17.59 -4.66 -16.74
N ASN A 344 -17.79 -5.97 -16.86
CA ASN A 344 -18.87 -6.68 -16.17
C ASN A 344 -18.62 -6.81 -14.67
N LEU A 345 -17.37 -6.99 -14.22
CA LEU A 345 -17.07 -7.19 -12.81
C LEU A 345 -16.95 -5.89 -12.03
N PHE A 346 -16.33 -4.85 -12.61
CA PHE A 346 -15.86 -3.69 -11.84
C PHE A 346 -16.52 -2.37 -12.23
N MET A 347 -17.04 -2.25 -13.45
CA MET A 347 -17.56 -0.99 -13.99
C MET A 347 -19.10 -0.92 -13.99
N GLN A 348 -19.75 -1.60 -13.04
CA GLN A 348 -21.21 -1.65 -12.93
C GLN A 348 -21.77 -0.48 -12.11
N LEU A 349 -22.90 0.09 -12.56
CA LEU A 349 -23.51 1.30 -11.99
C LEU A 349 -23.95 1.17 -10.53
N ASN A 350 -24.33 -0.03 -10.11
CA ASN A 350 -24.75 -0.34 -8.75
C ASN A 350 -23.58 -0.77 -7.84
N HIS A 351 -22.34 -0.70 -8.34
CA HIS A 351 -21.13 -1.21 -7.70
C HIS A 351 -21.17 -2.72 -7.43
N LYS A 352 -22.07 -3.47 -8.07
CA LYS A 352 -22.17 -4.93 -7.94
C LYS A 352 -21.73 -5.60 -9.23
N ALA A 353 -20.91 -6.63 -9.11
CA ALA A 353 -20.43 -7.40 -10.25
C ALA A 353 -21.57 -8.07 -11.04
N ASN A 354 -21.54 -7.93 -12.37
CA ASN A 354 -22.38 -8.69 -13.31
C ASN A 354 -21.67 -9.99 -13.69
N VAL A 355 -21.66 -10.94 -12.76
CA VAL A 355 -21.03 -12.27 -12.95
C VAL A 355 -21.58 -13.01 -14.18
N PRO A 356 -22.91 -13.02 -14.48
CA PRO A 356 -23.43 -13.63 -15.71
C PRO A 356 -22.86 -13.01 -16.99
N GLY A 357 -22.71 -11.69 -17.02
CA GLY A 357 -22.10 -10.99 -18.15
C GLY A 357 -20.62 -11.34 -18.34
N ALA A 358 -19.84 -11.37 -17.26
CA ALA A 358 -18.44 -11.79 -17.30
C ALA A 358 -18.29 -13.25 -17.79
N LYS A 359 -19.15 -14.15 -17.31
CA LYS A 359 -19.19 -15.54 -17.78
C LYS A 359 -19.51 -15.64 -19.27
N THR A 360 -20.39 -14.77 -19.78
CA THR A 360 -20.74 -14.74 -21.20
C THR A 360 -19.54 -14.33 -22.06
N ALA A 361 -18.78 -13.31 -21.65
CA ALA A 361 -17.54 -12.91 -22.33
C ALA A 361 -16.53 -14.07 -22.43
N LEU A 362 -16.30 -14.79 -21.32
CA LEU A 362 -15.42 -15.96 -21.29
C LEU A 362 -15.92 -17.12 -22.17
N LEU A 363 -17.23 -17.37 -22.20
CA LEU A 363 -17.83 -18.39 -23.05
C LEU A 363 -17.71 -18.04 -24.55
N ASN A 364 -17.82 -16.77 -24.90
CA ASN A 364 -17.59 -16.28 -26.26
C ASN A 364 -16.12 -16.46 -26.67
N TYR A 365 -15.18 -16.11 -25.79
CA TYR A 365 -13.76 -16.37 -26.06
C TYR A 365 -13.47 -17.86 -26.22
N LYS A 366 -14.09 -18.69 -25.37
CA LYS A 366 -13.94 -20.14 -25.44
C LYS A 366 -14.36 -20.69 -26.80
N SER A 367 -15.53 -20.31 -27.28
CA SER A 367 -16.09 -20.82 -28.53
C SER A 367 -15.33 -20.33 -29.77
N GLN A 368 -14.83 -19.10 -29.74
CA GLN A 368 -14.16 -18.47 -30.88
C GLN A 368 -12.66 -18.79 -30.98
N TYR A 369 -11.98 -18.95 -29.83
CA TYR A 369 -10.51 -19.03 -29.79
C TYR A 369 -10.00 -20.24 -29.01
N LEU A 370 -10.42 -20.41 -27.76
CA LEU A 370 -9.77 -21.36 -26.84
C LEU A 370 -9.76 -22.80 -27.37
N CYS A 371 -10.84 -23.24 -28.01
CA CYS A 371 -10.93 -24.61 -28.55
C CYS A 371 -9.84 -24.92 -29.59
N SER A 372 -9.59 -24.02 -30.56
CA SER A 372 -8.52 -24.21 -31.55
C SER A 372 -7.12 -23.98 -30.97
N MET A 373 -6.98 -23.06 -30.00
CA MET A 373 -5.73 -22.89 -29.24
C MET A 373 -5.30 -24.16 -28.49
N MET A 374 -6.24 -25.04 -28.12
CA MET A 374 -5.94 -26.34 -27.51
C MET A 374 -5.55 -27.43 -28.53
N GLY A 375 -5.55 -27.11 -29.83
CA GLY A 375 -5.23 -28.06 -30.90
C GLY A 375 -6.45 -28.88 -31.35
N ALA A 376 -7.67 -28.32 -31.29
CA ALA A 376 -8.81 -28.93 -31.96
C ALA A 376 -8.96 -28.31 -33.38
N PRO A 377 -9.35 -29.09 -34.42
CA PRO A 377 -9.63 -28.51 -35.72
C PRO A 377 -10.84 -27.56 -35.66
N ASP A 378 -10.78 -26.44 -36.39
CA ASP A 378 -11.78 -25.36 -36.32
C ASP A 378 -13.24 -25.83 -36.55
N ALA A 379 -13.46 -26.81 -37.43
CA ALA A 379 -14.79 -27.38 -37.71
C ALA A 379 -15.46 -28.06 -36.51
N PHE A 380 -14.68 -28.49 -35.51
CA PHE A 380 -15.20 -29.10 -34.28
C PHE A 380 -15.53 -28.07 -33.20
N CYS A 381 -15.05 -26.83 -33.34
CA CYS A 381 -15.28 -25.76 -32.37
C CYS A 381 -16.71 -25.18 -32.44
N THR A 382 -17.37 -25.31 -33.59
CA THR A 382 -18.74 -24.82 -33.87
C THR A 382 -19.85 -25.83 -33.51
N LEU A 383 -19.52 -27.10 -33.30
CA LEU A 383 -20.46 -28.15 -32.88
C LEU A 383 -20.43 -28.30 -31.36
N SER A 384 -21.10 -27.40 -30.63
CA SER A 384 -21.05 -27.33 -29.16
C SER A 384 -21.62 -28.56 -28.40
N ASN A 385 -22.00 -29.65 -29.07
CA ASN A 385 -22.59 -30.85 -28.45
C ASN A 385 -21.95 -32.18 -28.88
N LEU A 386 -20.81 -32.18 -29.58
CA LEU A 386 -20.27 -33.43 -30.13
C LEU A 386 -18.77 -33.60 -29.85
N VAL A 387 -18.42 -33.66 -28.57
CA VAL A 387 -17.01 -33.73 -28.13
C VAL A 387 -16.58 -35.15 -27.69
N GLU A 388 -17.47 -36.14 -27.60
CA GLU A 388 -17.11 -37.40 -26.93
C GLU A 388 -16.48 -38.50 -27.81
N SER A 389 -16.59 -38.48 -29.15
CA SER A 389 -16.23 -39.68 -29.94
C SER A 389 -14.98 -39.61 -30.84
N LEU A 390 -14.37 -38.43 -31.04
CA LEU A 390 -13.23 -38.28 -31.96
C LEU A 390 -11.89 -38.00 -31.26
N ILE A 391 -11.91 -37.66 -29.96
CA ILE A 391 -10.71 -37.36 -29.16
C ILE A 391 -9.86 -38.62 -28.91
N ASP A 392 -10.45 -39.82 -28.96
CA ASP A 392 -9.73 -41.07 -28.73
C ASP A 392 -8.91 -41.56 -29.94
N ALA A 393 -9.16 -41.04 -31.15
CA ALA A 393 -8.54 -41.56 -32.36
C ALA A 393 -7.24 -40.84 -32.77
N ILE A 394 -7.01 -39.60 -32.32
CA ILE A 394 -5.93 -38.74 -32.86
C ILE A 394 -5.05 -38.08 -31.76
N THR A 395 -5.41 -38.18 -30.48
CA THR A 395 -4.80 -37.32 -29.45
C THR A 395 -3.91 -38.07 -28.46
N PHE A 396 -2.69 -37.56 -28.26
CA PHE A 396 -1.89 -37.84 -27.06
C PHE A 396 -2.76 -37.61 -25.82
N LYS A 397 -2.82 -38.61 -24.93
CA LYS A 397 -3.62 -38.62 -23.69
C LYS A 397 -3.62 -37.27 -22.96
N ILE A 398 -4.69 -36.50 -23.15
CA ILE A 398 -5.11 -35.41 -22.27
C ILE A 398 -6.44 -35.87 -21.67
N ASP A 399 -6.33 -36.66 -20.59
CA ASP A 399 -7.46 -37.18 -19.79
C ASP A 399 -8.21 -36.08 -19.01
N LEU A 400 -8.05 -34.81 -19.39
CA LEU A 400 -8.52 -33.67 -18.61
C LEU A 400 -10.05 -33.50 -18.68
N PHE A 401 -10.68 -33.85 -19.80
CA PHE A 401 -12.04 -33.38 -20.12
C PHE A 401 -13.20 -34.26 -19.63
N ARG A 402 -12.95 -35.50 -19.22
CA ARG A 402 -14.03 -36.48 -18.98
C ARG A 402 -14.77 -36.30 -17.65
N GLU A 403 -14.25 -35.51 -16.71
CA GLU A 403 -14.85 -35.32 -15.37
C GLU A 403 -15.35 -33.87 -15.11
N LEU A 404 -15.52 -33.09 -16.19
CA LEU A 404 -15.70 -31.64 -16.18
C LEU A 404 -17.15 -31.14 -16.07
N LYS A 405 -17.95 -31.70 -15.16
CA LYS A 405 -19.28 -31.16 -14.86
C LYS A 405 -19.22 -30.32 -13.59
N LEU A 406 -19.86 -29.16 -13.64
CA LEU A 406 -19.99 -28.05 -12.66
C LEU A 406 -19.77 -28.35 -11.16
N ARG A 407 -20.01 -29.58 -10.68
CA ARG A 407 -19.67 -30.04 -9.32
C ARG A 407 -18.18 -30.13 -9.03
N LEU A 408 -17.31 -30.21 -10.05
CA LEU A 408 -15.86 -30.25 -9.85
C LEU A 408 -15.31 -28.87 -9.44
N LEU A 409 -15.94 -27.76 -9.81
CA LEU A 409 -15.52 -26.42 -9.37
C LEU A 409 -15.75 -26.26 -7.87
N ASP A 410 -16.98 -26.50 -7.41
CA ASP A 410 -17.29 -26.44 -5.98
C ASP A 410 -16.41 -27.43 -5.22
N TYR A 411 -16.23 -28.66 -5.73
CA TYR A 411 -15.35 -29.63 -5.11
C TYR A 411 -13.87 -29.19 -5.06
N VAL A 412 -13.31 -28.60 -6.11
CA VAL A 412 -11.91 -28.16 -6.13
C VAL A 412 -11.71 -26.95 -5.24
N VAL A 413 -12.61 -25.97 -5.28
CA VAL A 413 -12.56 -24.78 -4.41
C VAL A 413 -12.75 -25.19 -2.96
N GLU A 414 -13.73 -26.07 -2.67
CA GLU A 414 -13.95 -26.62 -1.34
C GLU A 414 -12.76 -27.46 -0.86
N LYS A 415 -12.10 -28.24 -1.73
CA LYS A 415 -10.89 -28.99 -1.35
C LYS A 415 -9.63 -28.13 -1.22
N ALA A 416 -9.57 -26.98 -1.89
CA ALA A 416 -8.44 -26.08 -1.84
C ALA A 416 -8.56 -25.03 -0.72
N THR A 417 -9.80 -24.69 -0.35
CA THR A 417 -10.10 -23.53 0.52
C THR A 417 -11.02 -23.85 1.70
N ASP A 418 -11.51 -25.09 1.80
CA ASP A 418 -12.54 -25.55 2.75
C ASP A 418 -13.91 -24.85 2.62
N HIS A 419 -14.13 -24.09 1.54
CA HIS A 419 -15.39 -23.38 1.26
C HIS A 419 -15.83 -23.48 -0.20
N ASP A 420 -17.14 -23.40 -0.45
CA ASP A 420 -17.71 -23.42 -1.80
C ASP A 420 -17.69 -22.05 -2.50
N THR A 421 -18.08 -22.02 -3.77
CA THR A 421 -18.10 -20.77 -4.56
C THR A 421 -19.12 -19.75 -4.06
N ALA A 422 -20.18 -20.19 -3.37
CA ALA A 422 -21.21 -19.31 -2.81
C ALA A 422 -20.69 -18.52 -1.60
N TYR A 423 -19.89 -19.16 -0.74
CA TYR A 423 -19.17 -18.50 0.35
C TYR A 423 -18.22 -17.41 -0.18
N TRP A 424 -17.36 -17.74 -1.16
CA TRP A 424 -16.40 -16.79 -1.73
C TRP A 424 -17.08 -15.60 -2.42
N ALA A 425 -18.23 -15.82 -3.06
CA ALA A 425 -19.05 -14.75 -3.60
C ALA A 425 -19.64 -13.84 -2.51
N ALA A 426 -20.04 -14.39 -1.36
CA ALA A 426 -20.60 -13.63 -0.25
C ALA A 426 -19.56 -12.73 0.44
N ILE A 427 -18.32 -13.21 0.63
CA ILE A 427 -17.27 -12.41 1.27
C ILE A 427 -16.72 -11.28 0.39
N PHE A 428 -17.03 -11.30 -0.91
CA PHE A 428 -16.66 -10.22 -1.83
C PHE A 428 -17.52 -8.95 -1.64
N ASP A 429 -18.72 -9.05 -1.07
CA ASP A 429 -19.53 -7.89 -0.68
C ASP A 429 -19.91 -8.03 0.80
N PRO A 430 -18.92 -7.91 1.71
CA PRO A 430 -19.10 -8.29 3.10
C PRO A 430 -19.93 -7.24 3.85
N ASP A 431 -20.81 -7.72 4.73
CA ASP A 431 -21.41 -6.87 5.75
C ASP A 431 -20.47 -6.70 6.94
N SER A 432 -20.78 -5.74 7.83
CA SER A 432 -19.94 -5.46 8.99
C SER A 432 -19.85 -6.64 9.99
N ASN A 433 -20.82 -7.55 10.02
CA ASN A 433 -20.74 -8.73 10.89
C ASN A 433 -19.69 -9.71 10.37
N MET A 434 -19.66 -9.91 9.06
CA MET A 434 -18.67 -10.76 8.38
C MET A 434 -17.25 -10.23 8.57
N VAL A 435 -17.06 -8.90 8.49
CA VAL A 435 -15.78 -8.26 8.81
C VAL A 435 -15.33 -8.57 10.23
N ASN A 436 -16.24 -8.48 11.20
CA ASN A 436 -15.92 -8.73 12.61
C ASN A 436 -15.70 -10.21 12.94
N GLN A 437 -16.21 -11.12 12.11
CA GLN A 437 -15.98 -12.55 12.25
C GLN A 437 -14.62 -12.96 11.69
N GLU A 438 -14.28 -12.46 10.50
CA GLU A 438 -13.10 -12.91 9.75
C GLU A 438 -11.82 -12.14 10.14
N VAL A 439 -11.95 -10.86 10.53
CA VAL A 439 -10.84 -9.99 10.92
C VAL A 439 -10.77 -9.87 12.45
N PRO A 440 -9.70 -10.35 13.11
CA PRO A 440 -9.57 -10.33 14.57
C PRO A 440 -9.75 -8.93 15.15
N SER A 441 -10.53 -8.82 16.24
CA SER A 441 -10.65 -7.57 17.00
C SER A 441 -9.33 -7.20 17.67
N ASN A 442 -9.17 -5.91 17.97
CA ASN A 442 -7.97 -5.45 18.68
C ASN A 442 -7.97 -5.95 20.14
N PRO A 443 -6.85 -5.83 20.86
CA PRO A 443 -6.76 -6.21 22.27
C PRO A 443 -7.76 -5.49 23.20
N SER A 444 -8.35 -4.36 22.77
CA SER A 444 -9.39 -3.63 23.52
C SER A 444 -10.81 -4.13 23.23
N GLY A 445 -10.98 -5.18 22.42
CA GLY A 445 -12.27 -5.81 22.11
C GLY A 445 -13.16 -5.02 21.15
N THR A 446 -12.65 -3.97 20.51
CA THR A 446 -13.43 -3.21 19.51
C THR A 446 -13.51 -4.00 18.22
N ALA A 447 -14.72 -4.09 17.66
CA ALA A 447 -14.98 -4.68 16.35
C ALA A 447 -14.13 -4.03 15.25
N SER A 448 -13.49 -4.84 14.42
CA SER A 448 -12.60 -4.42 13.33
C SER A 448 -13.30 -3.49 12.35
N SER A 449 -14.57 -3.76 12.02
CA SER A 449 -15.39 -2.91 11.15
C SER A 449 -15.57 -1.50 11.74
N THR A 450 -15.74 -1.38 13.05
CA THR A 450 -15.90 -0.09 13.75
C THR A 450 -14.60 0.70 13.77
N GLN A 451 -13.47 0.03 13.96
CA GLN A 451 -12.15 0.69 13.91
C GLN A 451 -11.87 1.22 12.50
N MET A 452 -12.08 0.39 11.48
CA MET A 452 -11.92 0.79 10.09
C MET A 452 -12.82 2.01 9.79
N ASP A 453 -14.07 2.01 10.25
CA ASP A 453 -14.99 3.13 10.06
C ASP A 453 -14.53 4.43 10.73
N GLN A 454 -13.92 4.33 11.92
CA GLN A 454 -13.34 5.50 12.60
C GLN A 454 -12.15 6.06 11.83
N LEU A 455 -11.27 5.19 11.33
CA LEU A 455 -10.09 5.58 10.54
C LEU A 455 -10.47 6.14 9.16
N MET A 456 -11.57 5.65 8.59
CA MET A 456 -12.15 6.15 7.33
C MET A 456 -12.92 7.47 7.50
N PHE A 457 -13.11 7.96 8.74
CA PHE A 457 -13.92 9.14 9.06
C PHE A 457 -15.32 9.08 8.41
N ILE A 458 -15.96 7.92 8.54
CA ILE A 458 -17.28 7.69 7.94
C ILE A 458 -18.29 8.69 8.50
N SER A 459 -18.98 9.39 7.60
CA SER A 459 -20.06 10.32 7.94
C SER A 459 -21.25 10.21 6.99
N GLY A 460 -22.42 10.68 7.45
CA GLY A 460 -23.63 10.80 6.64
C GLY A 460 -24.38 9.49 6.35
N SER A 461 -25.40 9.61 5.48
CA SER A 461 -26.15 8.49 4.91
C SER A 461 -26.32 8.75 3.40
N PRO A 462 -25.77 7.90 2.51
CA PRO A 462 -25.03 6.67 2.82
C PRO A 462 -23.67 6.95 3.47
N ALA A 463 -23.23 6.04 4.35
CA ALA A 463 -21.97 6.14 5.07
C ALA A 463 -20.78 5.98 4.11
N ARG A 464 -19.98 7.03 3.93
CA ARG A 464 -18.83 7.07 3.02
C ARG A 464 -17.57 7.63 3.68
N PHE A 465 -16.40 7.20 3.22
CA PHE A 465 -15.13 7.67 3.75
C PHE A 465 -14.82 9.10 3.31
N ASP A 466 -14.10 9.84 4.16
CA ASP A 466 -13.51 11.14 3.81
C ASP A 466 -12.10 10.92 3.26
N MET A 467 -11.94 11.10 1.94
CA MET A 467 -10.66 10.89 1.25
C MET A 467 -9.53 11.74 1.83
N MET A 468 -9.82 12.93 2.34
CA MET A 468 -8.80 13.87 2.81
C MET A 468 -8.32 13.57 4.23
N ARG A 469 -8.99 12.66 4.94
CA ARG A 469 -8.68 12.29 6.33
C ARG A 469 -8.36 10.81 6.48
N PHE A 470 -8.89 9.97 5.60
CA PHE A 470 -8.52 8.57 5.53
C PHE A 470 -7.14 8.43 4.88
N ALA A 471 -6.11 8.27 5.72
CA ALA A 471 -4.70 8.33 5.30
C ALA A 471 -4.35 7.46 4.07
N PRO A 472 -4.76 6.17 3.96
CA PRO A 472 -4.53 5.37 2.76
C PRO A 472 -5.13 5.98 1.48
N ALA A 473 -6.34 6.55 1.57
CA ALA A 473 -6.98 7.21 0.44
C ALA A 473 -6.30 8.53 0.07
N TYR A 474 -5.94 9.35 1.06
CA TYR A 474 -5.17 10.58 0.84
C TYR A 474 -3.82 10.27 0.19
N ASN A 475 -3.09 9.30 0.71
CA ASN A 475 -1.75 8.95 0.23
C ASN A 475 -1.81 8.43 -1.22
N THR A 476 -2.78 7.57 -1.53
CA THR A 476 -3.07 7.13 -2.90
C THR A 476 -3.37 8.31 -3.82
N TYR A 477 -4.23 9.23 -3.38
CA TYR A 477 -4.58 10.44 -4.13
C TYR A 477 -3.37 11.34 -4.38
N ALA A 478 -2.56 11.58 -3.34
CA ALA A 478 -1.35 12.38 -3.41
C ALA A 478 -0.32 11.77 -4.36
N ALA A 479 -0.03 10.47 -4.24
CA ALA A 479 0.91 9.77 -5.11
C ALA A 479 0.42 9.68 -6.56
N THR A 480 -0.89 9.51 -6.77
CA THR A 480 -1.47 9.58 -8.13
C THR A 480 -1.21 10.94 -8.77
N LYS A 481 -1.47 12.04 -8.06
CA LYS A 481 -1.15 13.39 -8.55
C LYS A 481 0.34 13.57 -8.82
N MET A 482 1.19 13.09 -7.92
CA MET A 482 2.64 13.14 -8.09
C MET A 482 3.09 12.36 -9.33
N SER A 483 2.42 11.26 -9.69
CA SER A 483 2.71 10.53 -10.93
C SER A 483 2.43 11.36 -12.19
N PHE A 484 1.52 12.34 -12.12
CA PHE A 484 1.27 13.24 -13.25
C PHE A 484 2.39 14.28 -13.42
N VAL A 485 3.22 14.49 -12.40
CA VAL A 485 4.36 15.42 -12.44
C VAL A 485 5.60 14.66 -12.92
N ASP A 486 5.87 14.68 -14.22
CA ASP A 486 6.99 14.00 -14.88
C ASP A 486 8.21 14.90 -15.15
N ASN A 487 8.25 16.08 -14.54
CA ASN A 487 9.30 17.07 -14.75
C ASN A 487 10.27 17.13 -13.55
N PRO A 488 11.56 16.78 -13.72
CA PRO A 488 12.55 16.82 -12.63
C PRO A 488 12.76 18.19 -11.97
N GLN A 489 12.59 19.29 -12.72
CA GLN A 489 12.70 20.65 -12.20
C GLN A 489 11.55 21.01 -11.25
N HIS A 490 10.33 20.49 -11.49
CA HIS A 490 9.22 20.66 -10.54
C HIS A 490 9.52 19.97 -9.21
N TRP A 491 10.08 18.76 -9.25
CA TRP A 491 10.53 18.05 -8.05
C TRP A 491 11.65 18.78 -7.30
N SER A 492 12.57 19.41 -8.03
CA SER A 492 13.59 20.29 -7.41
C SER A 492 12.93 21.45 -6.66
N SER A 493 11.88 22.06 -7.22
CA SER A 493 11.10 23.11 -6.54
C SER A 493 10.37 22.60 -5.30
N VAL A 494 9.73 21.42 -5.35
CA VAL A 494 9.06 20.81 -4.19
C VAL A 494 10.03 20.66 -3.02
N ILE A 495 11.21 20.11 -3.29
CA ILE A 495 12.24 19.83 -2.28
C ILE A 495 12.80 21.13 -1.69
N ASN A 496 12.98 22.16 -2.52
CA ASN A 496 13.41 23.48 -2.06
C ASN A 496 12.37 24.14 -1.15
N THR A 497 11.09 24.10 -1.51
CA THR A 497 10.01 24.69 -0.71
C THR A 497 9.90 24.03 0.66
N LEU A 498 10.12 22.72 0.74
CA LEU A 498 10.13 21.98 2.01
C LEU A 498 11.38 22.25 2.86
N GLY A 499 12.33 23.07 2.40
CA GLY A 499 13.51 23.49 3.15
C GLY A 499 14.70 22.52 3.09
N TRP A 500 14.73 21.62 2.11
CA TRP A 500 15.70 20.50 2.06
C TRP A 500 16.76 20.62 0.95
N TRP A 501 17.16 21.85 0.60
CA TRP A 501 18.23 22.04 -0.39
C TRP A 501 19.59 21.64 0.19
N THR A 502 20.23 20.66 -0.45
CA THR A 502 21.64 20.29 -0.22
C THR A 502 22.38 20.35 -1.54
N ALA A 503 23.67 20.69 -1.52
CA ALA A 503 24.53 20.73 -2.71
C ALA A 503 24.59 19.37 -3.45
N ASP A 504 24.22 18.28 -2.78
CA ASP A 504 24.27 16.90 -3.28
C ASP A 504 23.01 16.44 -4.01
N LEU A 505 21.94 17.24 -4.06
CA LEU A 505 20.67 16.87 -4.71
C LEU A 505 20.79 16.49 -6.19
N PRO A 506 21.56 17.23 -7.02
CA PRO A 506 21.80 16.84 -8.41
C PRO A 506 22.52 15.48 -8.54
N LEU A 507 23.41 15.16 -7.59
CA LEU A 507 24.11 13.87 -7.53
C LEU A 507 23.13 12.75 -7.16
N LYS A 508 22.27 12.96 -6.15
CA LYS A 508 21.25 11.97 -5.75
C LYS A 508 20.17 11.73 -6.82
N MET A 509 19.80 12.75 -7.60
CA MET A 509 18.92 12.57 -8.76
C MET A 509 19.58 11.72 -9.84
N SER A 510 20.90 11.82 -10.02
CA SER A 510 21.65 10.98 -10.98
C SER A 510 21.91 9.55 -10.49
N GLU A 511 21.95 9.35 -9.17
CA GLU A 511 22.18 8.06 -8.50
C GLU A 511 20.89 7.26 -8.24
N PHE A 512 19.71 7.89 -8.36
CA PHE A 512 18.43 7.19 -8.28
C PHE A 512 18.38 6.08 -9.33
N ASP A 513 17.97 4.86 -8.93
CA ASP A 513 18.12 3.58 -9.63
C ASP A 513 17.34 3.46 -10.95
N ALA A 514 17.41 4.47 -11.79
CA ALA A 514 17.06 4.46 -13.19
C ALA A 514 18.40 4.57 -13.96
N PRO A 515 18.62 3.80 -15.04
CA PRO A 515 19.89 3.77 -15.79
C PRO A 515 20.43 5.11 -16.34
N ARG A 516 19.73 6.24 -16.09
CA ARG A 516 20.06 7.61 -16.51
C ARG A 516 19.66 8.69 -15.47
N GLY A 517 19.45 8.31 -14.21
CA GLY A 517 18.93 9.21 -13.17
C GLY A 517 17.40 9.38 -13.18
N PHE A 518 16.89 10.11 -12.19
CA PHE A 518 15.46 10.35 -11.98
C PHE A 518 14.85 11.10 -13.18
N ASN A 519 13.95 10.42 -13.88
CA ASN A 519 13.27 10.94 -15.08
C ASN A 519 12.04 11.82 -14.76
N GLY A 520 11.84 12.18 -13.49
CA GLY A 520 10.68 12.92 -13.01
C GLY A 520 9.53 12.03 -12.54
N GLN A 521 9.55 10.72 -12.82
CA GLN A 521 8.42 9.84 -12.54
C GLN A 521 8.56 9.11 -11.19
N VAL A 522 7.86 9.62 -10.16
CA VAL A 522 8.05 9.20 -8.75
C VAL A 522 7.62 7.75 -8.48
N MET A 523 6.72 7.20 -9.29
CA MET A 523 6.19 5.85 -9.12
C MET A 523 7.08 4.75 -9.73
N LEU A 524 8.26 5.09 -10.24
CA LEU A 524 9.20 4.14 -10.83
C LEU A 524 10.45 3.99 -9.94
N GLY A 525 10.98 2.78 -9.89
CA GLY A 525 12.30 2.43 -9.37
C GLY A 525 12.39 1.85 -7.98
N PHE A 526 11.26 1.49 -7.37
CA PHE A 526 11.28 1.06 -5.98
C PHE A 526 10.27 -0.02 -5.62
N ILE A 527 9.12 -0.07 -6.30
CA ILE A 527 8.05 -1.04 -5.96
C ILE A 527 8.55 -2.45 -6.27
N ARG A 528 8.78 -3.24 -5.23
CA ARG A 528 9.13 -4.66 -5.32
C ARG A 528 7.88 -5.49 -5.54
N SER A 529 6.84 -5.21 -4.77
CA SER A 529 5.57 -5.89 -4.83
C SER A 529 4.42 -4.93 -4.60
N MET A 530 3.32 -5.13 -5.32
CA MET A 530 2.08 -4.40 -5.03
C MET A 530 1.38 -4.96 -3.79
N ASP A 531 1.53 -6.25 -3.45
CA ASP A 531 0.93 -6.91 -2.28
C ASP A 531 1.59 -6.55 -0.93
N GLN A 532 2.77 -5.94 -0.99
CA GLN A 532 3.52 -5.51 0.20
C GLN A 532 2.98 -4.19 0.76
N ASP A 533 3.62 -3.68 1.81
CA ASP A 533 3.35 -2.33 2.30
C ASP A 533 3.88 -1.26 1.31
N ASN A 534 3.83 -0.01 1.75
CA ASN A 534 4.26 1.14 0.97
C ASN A 534 5.78 1.20 0.71
N GLN A 535 6.55 0.25 1.25
CA GLN A 535 7.96 -0.03 0.94
C GLN A 535 8.91 1.16 1.09
N TRP A 536 8.47 2.22 1.77
CA TRP A 536 9.23 3.46 1.90
C TRP A 536 10.50 3.28 2.74
N ALA A 537 10.51 2.29 3.64
CA ALA A 537 11.64 1.98 4.54
C ALA A 537 12.58 0.88 4.03
N THR A 538 12.34 0.28 2.85
CA THR A 538 13.17 -0.84 2.33
C THR A 538 14.49 -0.35 1.71
N PRO A 539 15.44 -1.24 1.34
CA PRO A 539 16.67 -0.81 0.65
C PRO A 539 16.45 -0.16 -0.73
N LYS A 540 15.37 -0.50 -1.46
CA LYS A 540 14.99 0.17 -2.72
C LYS A 540 13.82 1.12 -2.42
N ARG A 541 14.06 2.43 -2.37
CA ARG A 541 13.06 3.41 -1.89
C ARG A 541 12.52 4.28 -3.00
N MET A 542 11.27 4.70 -2.87
CA MET A 542 10.70 5.79 -3.66
C MET A 542 11.64 7.00 -3.61
N PHE A 543 11.73 7.77 -4.70
CA PHE A 543 12.61 8.94 -4.79
C PHE A 543 12.46 9.87 -3.59
N ILE A 544 11.22 10.23 -3.24
CA ILE A 544 10.93 11.09 -2.08
C ILE A 544 11.07 10.37 -0.73
N ALA A 545 11.10 9.03 -0.70
CA ALA A 545 11.35 8.23 0.50
C ALA A 545 12.84 8.00 0.79
N GLN A 546 13.75 8.39 -0.12
CA GLN A 546 15.18 8.42 0.20
C GLN A 546 15.50 9.37 1.35
N ASN A 547 14.66 10.39 1.57
CA ASN A 547 14.65 11.21 2.77
C ASN A 547 13.31 11.01 3.51
N PRO A 548 13.31 10.43 4.71
CA PRO A 548 12.10 10.23 5.52
C PRO A 548 11.28 11.49 5.71
N THR A 549 11.94 12.62 5.95
CA THR A 549 11.27 13.89 6.21
C THR A 549 10.57 14.42 4.96
N LEU A 550 11.08 14.14 3.76
CA LEU A 550 10.36 14.47 2.52
C LEU A 550 9.11 13.60 2.37
N PHE A 551 9.21 12.30 2.64
CA PHE A 551 8.06 11.39 2.63
C PHE A 551 6.99 11.83 3.65
N MET A 552 7.40 12.11 4.89
CA MET A 552 6.51 12.54 5.97
C MET A 552 5.85 13.90 5.72
N ASN A 553 6.48 14.78 4.95
CA ASN A 553 5.88 16.05 4.54
C ASN A 553 4.88 15.90 3.40
N LEU A 554 4.82 14.76 2.72
CA LEU A 554 3.99 14.55 1.52
C LEU A 554 2.88 13.51 1.72
N PHE A 555 3.03 12.64 2.72
CA PHE A 555 2.09 11.57 3.05
C PHE A 555 1.67 11.63 4.52
N MET A 556 0.59 10.95 4.85
CA MET A 556 0.09 10.75 6.20
C MET A 556 0.53 9.40 6.75
N GLN A 557 0.79 9.33 8.06
CA GLN A 557 0.95 8.07 8.76
C GLN A 557 -0.33 7.25 8.63
N GLN A 558 -0.18 5.98 8.31
CA GLN A 558 -1.30 5.07 8.18
C GLN A 558 -1.09 3.79 8.97
N THR A 559 -2.20 3.21 9.42
CA THR A 559 -2.18 1.91 10.07
C THR A 559 -1.50 0.89 9.16
N GLY A 560 -0.54 0.15 9.72
CA GLY A 560 0.21 -0.89 9.00
C GLY A 560 1.57 -0.46 8.43
N ASP A 561 1.97 0.80 8.56
CA ASP A 561 3.33 1.24 8.20
C ASP A 561 4.38 0.40 8.97
N VAL A 562 5.19 -0.38 8.25
CA VAL A 562 6.27 -1.19 8.84
C VAL A 562 7.55 -0.38 8.90
N PHE A 563 8.03 -0.13 10.12
CA PHE A 563 9.37 0.42 10.35
C PHE A 563 10.42 -0.68 10.21
N ASP A 564 11.34 -0.57 9.24
CA ASP A 564 12.49 -1.49 9.10
C ASP A 564 13.42 -1.36 10.33
N PRO A 565 13.54 -2.40 11.17
CA PRO A 565 14.43 -2.38 12.33
C PRO A 565 15.89 -2.70 11.98
N THR A 566 16.18 -3.08 10.73
CA THR A 566 17.50 -3.59 10.29
C THR A 566 18.35 -2.57 9.54
N ASN A 567 17.80 -1.42 9.11
CA ASN A 567 18.58 -0.32 8.52
C ASN A 567 18.51 0.98 9.33
N ASN A 568 19.54 1.09 10.17
CA ASN A 568 19.74 2.04 11.25
C ASN A 568 20.15 3.46 10.79
N THR A 569 19.19 4.28 10.35
CA THR A 569 19.31 5.76 10.38
C THR A 569 17.99 6.48 10.67
N ILE A 570 16.83 5.89 10.33
CA ILE A 570 15.52 6.53 10.51
C ILE A 570 14.99 6.30 11.93
N LEU A 571 15.09 5.08 12.48
CA LEU A 571 14.86 4.88 13.91
C LEU A 571 15.88 5.63 14.79
N GLN A 572 17.06 6.00 14.28
CA GLN A 572 17.95 6.92 14.99
C GLN A 572 17.53 8.37 14.81
N ALA A 573 17.08 8.81 13.63
CA ALA A 573 16.64 10.18 13.37
C ALA A 573 15.26 10.51 13.99
N GLU A 574 14.34 9.55 14.07
CA GLU A 574 13.05 9.65 14.75
C GLU A 574 13.17 9.30 16.24
N ARG A 575 13.97 8.31 16.67
CA ARG A 575 14.45 8.31 18.09
C ARG A 575 15.53 9.37 18.34
N LEU A 576 15.75 10.32 17.44
CA LEU A 576 16.39 11.59 17.73
C LEU A 576 15.36 12.70 17.64
N THR A 577 14.29 12.61 16.84
CA THR A 577 13.29 13.69 16.67
C THR A 577 12.08 13.53 17.58
N GLU A 578 11.54 12.32 17.76
CA GLU A 578 10.61 11.91 18.82
C GLU A 578 11.33 11.77 20.15
N LYS A 579 12.58 11.29 20.17
CA LYS A 579 13.42 11.47 21.36
C LYS A 579 13.66 12.95 21.57
N ASN A 580 13.88 13.80 20.57
CA ASN A 580 13.97 15.26 20.78
C ASN A 580 12.62 15.84 21.23
N ALA A 581 11.47 15.41 20.72
CA ALA A 581 10.15 15.88 21.16
C ALA A 581 9.78 15.39 22.57
N TRP A 582 10.18 14.17 22.93
CA TRP A 582 10.12 13.58 24.26
C TRP A 582 11.16 14.20 25.23
N ILE A 583 12.37 14.53 24.75
CA ILE A 583 13.43 15.32 25.42
C ILE A 583 12.98 16.77 25.61
N HIS A 584 12.15 17.30 24.71
CA HIS A 584 11.68 18.68 24.75
C HIS A 584 10.39 18.84 25.57
N GLY A 585 9.62 17.78 25.82
CA GLY A 585 8.62 17.65 26.90
C GLY A 585 7.24 18.30 26.66
N ALA A 586 6.15 17.59 26.99
CA ALA A 586 4.76 18.01 26.74
C ALA A 586 4.31 19.33 27.39
N ASN A 587 5.06 19.82 28.38
CA ASN A 587 4.79 21.11 29.01
C ASN A 587 5.61 22.26 28.38
N LYS A 588 5.83 22.20 27.07
CA LYS A 588 6.49 23.27 26.31
C LYS A 588 5.75 23.57 25.01
N HIS A 589 5.94 24.78 24.51
CA HIS A 589 5.39 25.28 23.26
C HIS A 589 6.42 26.17 22.57
N LEU A 590 6.97 25.69 21.47
CA LEU A 590 7.88 26.46 20.62
C LEU A 590 7.05 27.32 19.66
N TYR A 591 7.37 28.61 19.58
CA TYR A 591 6.69 29.51 18.66
C TYR A 591 7.62 30.55 18.06
N SER A 592 7.24 31.04 16.88
CA SER A 592 7.80 32.22 16.22
C SER A 592 6.65 32.97 15.56
N THR A 593 6.50 34.25 15.85
CA THR A 593 5.40 35.07 15.34
C THR A 593 5.83 36.53 15.20
N PHE A 594 4.98 37.36 14.59
CA PHE A 594 5.21 38.77 14.34
C PHE A 594 3.87 39.52 14.27
N ASN A 595 3.90 40.85 14.41
CA ASN A 595 2.70 41.71 14.32
C ASN A 595 1.57 41.32 15.28
N THR A 596 1.90 40.81 16.46
CA THR A 596 0.87 40.25 17.36
C THR A 596 0.14 41.28 18.22
N ASN A 597 0.65 42.51 18.26
CA ASN A 597 0.17 43.59 19.10
C ASN A 597 -0.06 43.15 20.56
N ASN A 598 1.02 42.86 21.30
CA ASN A 598 0.92 42.36 22.68
C ASN A 598 0.08 41.08 22.80
N ALA A 599 0.28 40.14 21.88
CA ALA A 599 -0.46 38.89 21.80
C ALA A 599 -2.00 39.03 21.75
N THR A 600 -2.53 40.06 21.10
CA THR A 600 -3.99 40.20 20.87
C THR A 600 -4.45 39.67 19.51
N THR A 601 -3.53 39.56 18.54
CA THR A 601 -3.78 39.03 17.19
C THR A 601 -2.57 38.23 16.71
N GLY A 602 -2.71 37.41 15.66
CA GLY A 602 -1.60 36.65 15.06
C GLY A 602 -0.84 35.75 16.05
N THR A 603 -1.48 35.35 17.15
CA THR A 603 -0.82 34.62 18.24
C THR A 603 -0.64 33.15 17.92
N SER A 604 0.41 32.55 18.49
CA SER A 604 0.56 31.11 18.52
C SER A 604 -0.18 30.58 19.75
N GLU A 605 -1.24 29.80 19.53
CA GLU A 605 -2.11 29.33 20.62
C GLU A 605 -1.77 27.90 21.06
N ARG A 606 -1.95 27.63 22.35
CA ARG A 606 -1.84 26.28 22.93
C ARG A 606 -2.89 26.08 24.02
N LYS A 607 -3.57 24.93 24.00
CA LYS A 607 -4.50 24.55 25.07
C LYS A 607 -3.77 23.86 26.22
N ILE A 608 -4.11 24.24 27.44
CA ILE A 608 -3.58 23.69 28.68
C ILE A 608 -4.77 23.33 29.58
N PHE A 609 -4.98 22.04 29.80
CA PHE A 609 -6.03 21.56 30.68
C PHE A 609 -5.68 21.85 32.14
N LEU A 610 -6.57 22.52 32.87
CA LEU A 610 -6.40 22.81 34.29
C LEU A 610 -7.66 22.48 35.09
N ARG A 611 -7.48 22.04 36.33
CA ARG A 611 -8.55 21.73 37.29
C ARG A 611 -8.63 22.77 38.41
N PRO A 612 -9.78 22.91 39.09
CA PRO A 612 -9.92 23.77 40.26
C PRO A 612 -8.86 23.49 41.33
N GLY A 613 -8.23 24.56 41.83
CA GLY A 613 -7.13 24.49 42.80
C GLY A 613 -5.75 24.17 42.21
N GLU A 614 -5.65 23.83 40.92
CA GLU A 614 -4.34 23.69 40.27
C GLU A 614 -3.71 25.07 40.02
N THR A 615 -2.39 25.11 40.15
CA THR A 615 -1.59 26.30 39.89
C THR A 615 -0.71 26.06 38.67
N LEU A 616 -0.95 26.84 37.62
CA LEU A 616 -0.10 26.91 36.44
C LEU A 616 0.98 27.97 36.66
N THR A 617 2.24 27.59 36.55
CA THR A 617 3.36 28.54 36.40
C THR A 617 3.91 28.38 34.99
N LEU A 618 3.92 29.46 34.21
CA LEU A 618 4.22 29.44 32.79
C LEU A 618 5.07 30.65 32.40
N GLY A 619 6.02 30.46 31.48
CA GLY A 619 6.80 31.58 30.96
C GLY A 619 7.69 31.21 29.78
N THR A 620 8.27 32.23 29.15
CA THR A 620 9.44 32.16 28.25
C THR A 620 10.75 32.33 29.03
N CYS A 621 10.66 32.60 30.33
CA CYS A 621 11.73 32.60 31.31
C CYS A 621 11.23 32.07 32.67
N GLY A 622 12.14 31.83 33.62
CA GLY A 622 11.79 31.54 35.03
C GLY A 622 11.12 30.19 35.29
N VAL A 623 10.79 29.44 34.24
CA VAL A 623 10.34 28.05 34.28
C VAL A 623 11.42 27.20 33.63
N PRO A 624 11.77 26.03 34.19
CA PRO A 624 12.69 25.11 33.54
C PRO A 624 12.31 24.92 32.06
N GLY A 625 13.30 24.99 31.17
CA GLY A 625 13.17 24.78 29.72
C GLY A 625 12.42 25.86 28.96
N ALA A 626 12.01 26.93 29.63
CA ALA A 626 11.62 28.16 28.98
C ALA A 626 12.86 28.89 28.46
N SER A 627 12.79 29.43 27.25
CA SER A 627 13.86 30.27 26.72
C SER A 627 13.33 31.23 25.65
N SER A 628 13.79 32.47 25.66
CA SER A 628 13.63 33.39 24.53
C SER A 628 14.73 34.46 24.56
N GLY A 629 15.21 34.85 23.37
CA GLY A 629 16.12 36.00 23.20
C GLY A 629 15.41 37.29 22.78
N SER A 630 14.08 37.29 22.74
CA SER A 630 13.26 38.37 22.17
C SER A 630 12.26 38.93 23.18
N ASN A 631 11.58 40.03 22.82
CA ASN A 631 10.56 40.65 23.66
C ASN A 631 9.20 39.95 23.51
N THR A 632 8.83 39.14 24.49
CA THR A 632 7.66 38.26 24.43
C THR A 632 6.47 38.85 25.17
N TYR A 633 5.26 38.39 24.83
CA TYR A 633 4.04 38.70 25.55
C TYR A 633 3.19 37.44 25.61
N LEU A 634 2.80 37.03 26.81
CA LEU A 634 1.98 35.84 27.03
C LEU A 634 0.64 36.23 27.65
N ARG A 635 -0.44 35.60 27.19
CA ARG A 635 -1.78 35.72 27.77
C ARG A 635 -2.37 34.33 28.02
N LEU A 636 -3.16 34.21 29.08
CA LEU A 636 -3.94 33.03 29.37
C LEU A 636 -5.42 33.41 29.39
N PHE A 637 -6.22 32.65 28.67
CA PHE A 637 -7.67 32.79 28.63
C PHE A 637 -8.33 31.58 29.27
N ALA A 638 -9.27 31.84 30.17
CA ALA A 638 -10.16 30.83 30.70
C ALA A 638 -11.16 30.32 29.63
N PRO A 639 -11.76 29.14 29.85
CA PRO A 639 -12.91 28.68 29.08
C PRO A 639 -13.98 29.77 29.00
N GLY A 640 -14.45 30.10 27.79
CA GLY A 640 -15.34 31.23 27.55
C GLY A 640 -14.64 32.53 27.12
N GLY A 641 -13.30 32.52 26.99
CA GLY A 641 -12.54 33.61 26.37
C GLY A 641 -12.21 34.79 27.28
N VAL A 642 -12.34 34.62 28.61
CA VAL A 642 -11.98 35.65 29.59
C VAL A 642 -10.48 35.58 29.87
N GLU A 643 -9.77 36.69 29.72
CA GLU A 643 -8.35 36.77 30.10
C GLU A 643 -8.18 36.67 31.62
N VAL A 644 -7.32 35.75 32.06
CA VAL A 644 -7.10 35.47 33.49
C VAL A 644 -5.67 35.72 33.94
N ALA A 645 -4.72 35.78 33.02
CA ALA A 645 -3.35 36.17 33.30
C ALA A 645 -2.67 36.72 32.04
N ALA A 646 -1.76 37.67 32.22
CA ALA A 646 -0.90 38.16 31.16
C ALA A 646 0.42 38.67 31.73
N ASN A 647 1.48 38.60 30.93
CA ASN A 647 2.78 39.19 31.27
C ASN A 647 3.59 39.47 30.01
N ASP A 648 4.37 40.57 30.02
CA ASP A 648 5.29 40.97 28.96
C ASP A 648 6.74 40.98 29.44
N ASN A 649 7.02 41.51 30.64
CA ASN A 649 8.34 41.59 31.22
C ASN A 649 8.40 40.89 32.60
N ALA A 650 9.32 39.94 32.71
CA ALA A 650 9.60 39.12 33.86
C ALA A 650 11.07 38.67 33.85
N CYS A 651 11.50 38.02 34.93
CA CYS A 651 12.87 37.50 35.09
C CYS A 651 13.99 38.53 34.89
N GLY A 652 13.68 39.83 35.10
CA GLY A 652 14.65 40.93 34.94
C GLY A 652 14.94 41.34 33.49
N GLY A 653 14.14 40.91 32.51
CA GLY A 653 14.35 41.22 31.10
C GLY A 653 13.05 41.33 30.28
N LEU A 654 13.18 41.16 28.96
CA LEU A 654 12.10 41.30 27.98
C LEU A 654 11.24 40.03 27.80
N GLN A 655 11.44 39.04 28.67
CA GLN A 655 10.77 37.74 28.59
C GLN A 655 9.59 37.72 29.54
N SER A 656 8.65 36.79 29.36
CA SER A 656 7.39 36.81 30.11
C SER A 656 7.24 35.61 31.04
N GLN A 657 6.63 35.81 32.20
CA GLN A 657 6.30 34.75 33.16
C GLN A 657 5.08 35.17 33.99
N PHE A 658 4.17 34.23 34.27
CA PHE A 658 3.13 34.42 35.27
C PHE A 658 2.78 33.11 35.98
N THR A 659 2.10 33.26 37.12
CA THR A 659 1.49 32.16 37.85
C THR A 659 0.00 32.40 37.98
N TYR A 660 -0.81 31.38 37.74
CA TYR A 660 -2.26 31.42 37.84
C TYR A 660 -2.79 30.20 38.59
N THR A 661 -3.57 30.44 39.64
CA THR A 661 -4.27 29.39 40.38
C THR A 661 -5.74 29.38 39.98
N VAL A 662 -6.22 28.23 39.52
CA VAL A 662 -7.61 28.05 39.13
C VAL A 662 -8.52 28.19 40.36
N PRO A 663 -9.51 29.09 40.36
CA PRO A 663 -10.46 29.23 41.46
C PRO A 663 -11.17 27.92 41.79
N SER A 664 -11.42 27.66 43.07
CA SER A 664 -12.05 26.41 43.55
C SER A 664 -13.46 26.15 42.99
N GLY A 665 -14.15 27.19 42.52
CA GLY A 665 -15.48 27.11 41.89
C GLY A 665 -15.47 27.05 40.35
N ALA A 666 -14.31 27.02 39.69
CA ALA A 666 -14.23 26.93 38.23
C ALA A 666 -14.54 25.51 37.73
N LEU A 667 -14.76 25.35 36.41
CA LEU A 667 -14.82 24.04 35.77
C LEU A 667 -13.41 23.56 35.39
N ALA A 668 -13.21 22.25 35.40
CA ALA A 668 -11.99 21.63 34.87
C ALA A 668 -12.08 21.58 33.34
N ASP A 669 -11.22 22.32 32.65
CA ASP A 669 -11.33 22.54 31.20
C ASP A 669 -10.03 23.12 30.62
N ASP A 670 -9.98 23.30 29.30
CA ASP A 670 -8.84 23.85 28.56
C ASP A 670 -8.75 25.37 28.67
N TYR A 671 -7.63 25.85 29.22
CA TYR A 671 -7.23 27.25 29.17
C TYR A 671 -6.39 27.49 27.92
N THR A 672 -6.64 28.60 27.23
CA THR A 672 -5.93 28.93 26.00
C THR A 672 -4.78 29.87 26.31
N LEU A 673 -3.55 29.38 26.16
CA LEU A 673 -2.35 30.19 26.08
C LEU A 673 -2.33 30.87 24.71
N ARG A 674 -2.08 32.18 24.70
CA ARG A 674 -1.69 32.94 23.51
C ARG A 674 -0.26 33.43 23.69
N ALA A 675 0.64 32.91 22.87
CA ALA A 675 2.03 33.35 22.82
C ALA A 675 2.23 34.34 21.66
N GLY A 676 2.82 35.49 21.97
CA GLY A 676 3.07 36.55 21.01
C GLY A 676 4.22 37.45 21.45
N CYS A 677 4.34 38.57 20.75
CA CYS A 677 5.37 39.57 20.92
C CYS A 677 4.82 40.79 21.63
N ALA A 678 5.67 41.45 22.41
CA ALA A 678 5.37 42.80 22.86
C ALA A 678 5.39 43.74 21.65
N GLY A 679 4.31 44.49 21.46
CA GLY A 679 4.08 45.32 20.28
C GLY A 679 3.91 44.51 18.98
N ASN A 680 4.36 45.10 17.87
CA ASN A 680 4.20 44.54 16.52
C ASN A 680 5.48 43.90 15.96
N GLY A 681 6.54 43.81 16.77
CA GLY A 681 7.80 43.17 16.36
C GLY A 681 7.67 41.67 16.12
N ALA A 682 8.73 41.07 15.59
CA ALA A 682 8.90 39.63 15.53
C ALA A 682 9.56 39.12 16.81
N CYS A 683 9.12 37.97 17.29
CA CYS A 683 9.64 37.31 18.49
C CYS A 683 9.41 35.80 18.38
N GLY A 684 10.12 35.06 19.23
CA GLY A 684 9.96 33.63 19.32
C GLY A 684 10.73 33.04 20.47
N GLY A 685 10.47 31.79 20.76
CA GLY A 685 11.12 31.05 21.84
C GLY A 685 10.28 29.88 22.29
N THR A 686 10.72 29.29 23.38
CA THR A 686 10.06 28.17 24.04
C THR A 686 9.34 28.68 25.27
N VAL A 687 8.00 28.63 25.24
CA VAL A 687 7.19 28.73 26.46
C VAL A 687 7.27 27.39 27.17
N ALA A 688 7.53 27.36 28.47
CA ALA A 688 7.43 26.16 29.28
C ALA A 688 6.54 26.39 30.50
N TRP A 689 5.95 25.32 31.04
CA TRP A 689 5.09 25.41 32.21
C TRP A 689 5.18 24.24 33.19
N THR A 690 4.76 24.49 34.42
CA THR A 690 4.49 23.47 35.43
C THR A 690 3.08 23.62 35.96
N ILE A 691 2.42 22.49 36.23
CA ILE A 691 1.11 22.45 36.88
C ILE A 691 1.29 21.78 38.22
N SER A 692 0.95 22.45 39.31
CA SER A 692 1.00 21.87 40.65
C SER A 692 -0.36 21.86 41.30
N GLY A 693 -0.65 20.81 42.05
CA GLY A 693 -1.88 20.70 42.83
C GLY A 693 -1.69 19.83 44.06
N SER A 694 -2.64 19.89 44.97
CA SER A 694 -2.64 19.05 46.17
C SER A 694 -4.06 18.70 46.61
N TYR A 695 -4.16 17.64 47.41
CA TYR A 695 -5.39 17.24 48.07
C TYR A 695 -5.10 16.47 49.35
N THR A 696 -5.97 16.61 50.34
CA THR A 696 -5.89 15.88 51.61
C THR A 696 -6.61 14.55 51.53
N TYR A 697 -6.13 13.56 52.27
CA TYR A 697 -6.82 12.29 52.45
C TYR A 697 -6.61 11.74 53.87
N SER A 698 -7.53 10.88 54.27
CA SER A 698 -7.44 10.06 55.49
C SER A 698 -8.07 8.72 55.17
N ALA A 699 -7.35 7.63 55.41
CA ALA A 699 -7.78 6.30 55.03
C ALA A 699 -7.36 5.25 56.07
N SER A 700 -8.06 4.12 56.09
CA SER A 700 -7.70 2.96 56.90
C SER A 700 -8.15 1.67 56.23
N ASN A 701 -7.55 0.55 56.60
CA ASN A 701 -7.91 -0.78 56.07
C ASN A 701 -7.87 -0.81 54.53
N THR A 702 -6.83 -0.22 53.93
CA THR A 702 -6.80 -0.01 52.48
C THR A 702 -6.14 -1.16 51.70
N ASN A 703 -5.42 -2.03 52.39
CA ASN A 703 -4.60 -3.10 51.82
C ASN A 703 -3.75 -2.58 50.65
N ASN A 704 -2.78 -1.72 50.94
CA ASN A 704 -1.89 -1.13 49.93
C ASN A 704 -2.66 -0.32 48.87
N ALA A 705 -3.68 0.45 49.30
CA ALA A 705 -4.57 1.22 48.44
C ALA A 705 -5.35 0.40 47.38
N ASN A 706 -5.66 -0.87 47.64
CA ASN A 706 -6.55 -1.68 46.79
C ASN A 706 -8.03 -1.49 47.13
N TYR A 707 -8.33 -1.15 48.39
CA TYR A 707 -9.67 -0.88 48.91
C TYR A 707 -9.66 0.41 49.74
N ASN A 708 -10.82 1.01 50.03
CA ASN A 708 -10.96 2.17 50.92
C ASN A 708 -9.96 3.32 50.69
N TYR A 709 -9.45 3.45 49.46
CA TYR A 709 -8.51 4.50 49.07
C TYR A 709 -9.26 5.78 48.70
N THR A 710 -8.55 6.90 48.72
CA THR A 710 -9.04 8.18 48.20
C THR A 710 -8.57 8.36 46.75
N PRO A 711 -9.48 8.32 45.75
CA PRO A 711 -9.12 8.52 44.35
C PRO A 711 -8.97 10.02 44.00
N ARG A 712 -8.04 10.33 43.11
CA ARG A 712 -7.92 11.65 42.46
C ARG A 712 -7.63 11.48 40.98
N GLY A 713 -8.40 12.17 40.13
CA GLY A 713 -8.14 12.23 38.70
C GLY A 713 -7.02 13.22 38.35
N LEU A 714 -6.11 12.83 37.47
CA LEU A 714 -5.07 13.68 36.86
C LEU A 714 -5.11 13.51 35.34
N ARG A 715 -5.03 14.60 34.59
CA ARG A 715 -4.89 14.54 33.13
C ARG A 715 -3.40 14.57 32.82
N LEU A 716 -2.86 13.47 32.30
CA LEU A 716 -1.44 13.35 31.96
C LEU A 716 -1.28 13.29 30.43
N VAL A 717 -0.22 13.91 29.94
CA VAL A 717 0.14 13.94 28.50
C VAL A 717 1.49 13.26 28.30
N GLU A 718 1.68 12.53 27.22
CA GLU A 718 2.94 11.86 26.88
C GLU A 718 4.16 12.79 26.95
N GLY A 719 5.29 12.30 27.49
CA GLY A 719 6.49 13.13 27.71
C GLY A 719 6.40 14.12 28.88
N GLN A 720 5.28 14.14 29.61
CA GLN A 720 5.15 14.89 30.87
C GLN A 720 5.80 14.09 32.00
N ARG A 721 6.50 14.77 32.91
CA ARG A 721 6.99 14.22 34.17
C ARG A 721 6.01 14.57 35.29
N LEU A 722 5.46 13.53 35.92
CA LEU A 722 4.71 13.60 37.17
C LEU A 722 5.65 13.31 38.34
N GLN A 723 5.75 14.26 39.26
CA GLN A 723 6.20 14.02 40.62
C GLN A 723 4.98 14.08 41.53
N LEU A 724 4.76 13.05 42.34
CA LEU A 724 3.57 12.86 43.16
C LEU A 724 4.01 12.27 44.49
N GLY A 725 3.51 12.76 45.62
CA GLY A 725 3.88 12.15 46.90
C GLY A 725 3.14 12.69 48.10
N THR A 726 3.21 11.94 49.20
CA THR A 726 2.96 12.40 50.58
C THR A 726 4.23 12.92 51.24
N CYS A 727 5.37 12.79 50.53
CA CYS A 727 6.65 13.39 50.89
C CYS A 727 7.40 13.89 49.65
N GLY A 728 8.39 14.75 49.86
CA GLY A 728 9.37 15.12 48.83
C GLY A 728 8.83 15.87 47.61
N VAL A 729 7.58 16.35 47.65
CA VAL A 729 6.96 17.27 46.69
C VAL A 729 6.50 18.51 47.48
N PRO A 730 6.67 19.75 46.99
CA PRO A 730 6.25 20.94 47.73
C PRO A 730 4.79 20.87 48.19
N GLY A 731 4.55 21.09 49.48
CA GLY A 731 3.21 20.98 50.10
C GLY A 731 2.78 19.56 50.46
N ALA A 732 3.56 18.53 50.15
CA ALA A 732 3.26 17.16 50.55
C ALA A 732 3.58 16.92 52.03
N TRP A 733 2.69 16.18 52.71
CA TRP A 733 2.87 15.76 54.09
C TRP A 733 2.11 14.45 54.34
N GLY A 734 2.56 13.63 55.30
CA GLY A 734 1.86 12.41 55.67
C GLY A 734 2.11 12.01 57.12
N ASN A 735 1.20 11.19 57.65
CA ASN A 735 1.22 10.61 58.97
C ASN A 735 0.76 9.14 58.89
N GLY A 736 1.48 8.24 59.56
CA GLY A 736 1.35 6.80 59.36
C GLY A 736 2.09 6.31 58.10
N ASP A 737 1.79 5.09 57.71
CA ASP A 737 2.43 4.39 56.59
C ASP A 737 1.58 4.53 55.31
N THR A 738 2.04 5.35 54.36
CA THR A 738 1.25 5.80 53.20
C THR A 738 1.59 5.03 51.94
N TYR A 739 0.59 4.67 51.14
CA TYR A 739 0.74 3.94 49.87
C TYR A 739 0.07 4.70 48.72
N LEU A 740 0.78 4.93 47.62
CA LEU A 740 0.24 5.56 46.41
C LEU A 740 0.27 4.62 45.21
N ARG A 741 -0.80 4.63 44.41
CA ARG A 741 -0.86 3.97 43.08
C ARG A 741 -1.30 4.95 42.01
N LEU A 742 -0.76 4.79 40.81
CA LEU A 742 -1.21 5.48 39.61
C LEU A 742 -1.84 4.47 38.64
N TYR A 743 -3.05 4.76 38.18
CA TYR A 743 -3.79 3.96 37.21
C TYR A 743 -4.17 4.79 35.98
N THR A 744 -4.39 4.15 34.85
CA THR A 744 -5.12 4.75 33.71
C THR A 744 -6.63 4.72 33.97
N ASN A 745 -7.40 5.50 33.20
CA ASN A 745 -8.86 5.45 33.25
C ASN A 745 -9.46 4.06 32.90
N ALA A 746 -8.71 3.22 32.18
CA ALA A 746 -9.08 1.84 31.86
C ALA A 746 -8.80 0.84 32.99
N GLY A 747 -8.28 1.30 34.14
CA GLY A 747 -8.01 0.46 35.31
C GLY A 747 -6.66 -0.28 35.27
N ILE A 748 -5.75 0.10 34.38
CA ILE A 748 -4.39 -0.46 34.31
C ILE A 748 -3.48 0.28 35.28
N GLN A 749 -2.74 -0.43 36.14
CA GLN A 749 -1.79 0.20 37.05
C GLN A 749 -0.48 0.55 36.34
N MET A 750 -0.06 1.81 36.42
CA MET A 750 1.18 2.30 35.80
C MET A 750 2.38 2.21 36.74
N THR A 751 2.20 2.64 37.99
CA THR A 751 3.26 2.60 38.99
C THR A 751 2.67 2.74 40.39
N TYR A 752 3.48 2.47 41.41
CA TYR A 752 3.12 2.64 42.81
C TYR A 752 4.35 2.94 43.65
N ASN A 753 4.14 3.43 44.86
CA ASN A 753 5.19 3.56 45.86
C ASN A 753 4.60 3.42 47.26
N ASP A 754 5.46 3.10 48.23
CA ASP A 754 5.11 2.83 49.63
C ASP A 754 6.10 3.51 50.59
N ASP A 755 7.40 3.33 50.43
CA ASP A 755 8.41 3.84 51.38
C ASP A 755 9.52 4.68 50.70
N SER A 756 9.18 5.75 49.99
CA SER A 756 10.21 6.57 49.32
C SER A 756 10.90 7.59 50.24
N CYS A 757 10.27 8.05 51.33
CA CYS A 757 10.88 8.97 52.28
C CYS A 757 10.62 8.55 53.74
N GLY A 758 11.11 7.37 54.13
CA GLY A 758 10.66 6.68 55.35
C GLY A 758 9.34 5.97 55.05
N TRP A 759 8.35 6.05 55.94
CA TRP A 759 7.02 5.43 55.76
C TRP A 759 6.08 6.20 54.81
N LEU A 760 6.65 7.10 54.00
CA LEU A 760 5.90 8.00 53.13
C LEU A 760 6.22 7.74 51.66
N SER A 761 5.18 7.87 50.84
CA SER A 761 5.19 7.53 49.43
C SER A 761 5.60 8.69 48.52
N LYS A 762 6.40 8.40 47.49
CA LYS A 762 6.70 9.29 46.37
C LYS A 762 6.82 8.53 45.05
N ILE A 763 6.13 9.01 44.04
CA ILE A 763 6.15 8.52 42.66
C ILE A 763 6.84 9.56 41.78
N HIS A 764 7.82 9.11 41.00
CA HIS A 764 8.29 9.80 39.80
C HIS A 764 7.85 8.98 38.60
N TYR A 765 7.14 9.61 37.68
CA TYR A 765 6.61 8.94 36.50
C TYR A 765 6.78 9.84 35.29
N VAL A 766 7.36 9.32 34.22
CA VAL A 766 7.37 9.98 32.91
C VAL A 766 6.33 9.28 32.07
N VAL A 767 5.36 10.04 31.55
CA VAL A 767 4.24 9.49 30.79
C VAL A 767 4.76 8.90 29.48
N PRO A 768 4.62 7.58 29.26
CA PRO A 768 5.02 6.93 28.02
C PRO A 768 4.22 7.46 26.82
N TRP A 769 4.80 7.27 25.63
CA TRP A 769 4.14 7.53 24.35
C TRP A 769 2.76 6.82 24.26
N GLU A 770 1.77 7.45 23.63
CA GLU A 770 0.40 6.93 23.45
C GLU A 770 -0.43 6.70 24.72
N THR A 771 0.08 7.09 25.90
CA THR A 771 -0.65 6.94 27.17
C THR A 771 -1.29 8.25 27.65
N SER A 772 -1.36 9.28 26.80
CA SER A 772 -2.06 10.54 27.09
C SER A 772 -3.51 10.27 27.49
N GLY A 773 -3.94 10.79 28.65
CA GLY A 773 -5.14 10.24 29.27
C GLY A 773 -5.49 10.82 30.62
N ASP A 774 -6.75 10.63 31.01
CA ASP A 774 -7.09 10.70 32.43
C ASP A 774 -6.48 9.50 33.16
N HIS A 775 -5.84 9.80 34.28
CA HIS A 775 -5.23 8.86 35.20
C HIS A 775 -5.88 9.01 36.57
N GLN A 776 -5.89 7.93 37.34
CA GLN A 776 -6.38 7.92 38.70
C GLN A 776 -5.23 7.64 39.66
N VAL A 777 -4.96 8.60 40.54
CA VAL A 777 -4.14 8.36 41.73
C VAL A 777 -5.02 7.74 42.80
N ARG A 778 -4.58 6.64 43.40
CA ARG A 778 -5.21 6.02 44.55
C ARG A 778 -4.31 6.24 45.76
N SER A 779 -4.84 6.92 46.76
CA SER A 779 -4.12 7.28 47.98
C SER A 779 -4.65 6.45 49.14
N GLY A 780 -3.80 5.63 49.74
CA GLY A 780 -4.15 4.75 50.84
C GLY A 780 -2.99 4.55 51.80
N CYS A 781 -3.06 3.47 52.56
CA CYS A 781 -2.12 3.11 53.61
C CYS A 781 -1.53 1.73 53.34
N PHE A 782 -0.30 1.51 53.78
CA PHE A 782 0.28 0.18 53.71
C PHE A 782 -0.55 -0.81 54.54
N ASN A 783 -0.79 -1.98 53.96
CA ASN A 783 -1.59 -3.05 54.55
C ASN A 783 -2.95 -2.51 55.06
N ASN A 784 -3.47 -3.07 56.14
CA ASN A 784 -4.70 -2.63 56.79
C ASN A 784 -4.46 -1.62 57.93
N THR A 785 -3.44 -0.77 57.82
CA THR A 785 -3.16 0.29 58.80
C THR A 785 -4.03 1.53 58.56
N SER A 786 -3.80 2.58 59.35
CA SER A 786 -4.43 3.89 59.20
C SER A 786 -3.36 4.96 58.93
N CYS A 787 -3.65 5.86 58.00
CA CYS A 787 -2.75 6.93 57.59
C CYS A 787 -3.54 8.13 57.07
N SER A 788 -2.93 9.30 57.08
CA SER A 788 -3.51 10.52 56.53
C SER A 788 -2.42 11.43 56.00
N GLY A 789 -2.78 12.38 55.14
CA GLY A 789 -1.80 13.29 54.59
C GLY A 789 -2.35 14.25 53.54
N THR A 790 -1.44 15.06 53.02
CA THR A 790 -1.64 15.87 51.83
C THR A 790 -0.79 15.27 50.71
N VAL A 791 -1.45 14.76 49.69
CA VAL A 791 -0.79 14.34 48.46
C VAL A 791 -0.61 15.58 47.59
N SER A 792 0.64 15.92 47.27
CA SER A 792 0.96 16.99 46.33
C SER A 792 1.57 16.42 45.07
N TYR A 793 1.33 17.09 43.93
CA TYR A 793 1.88 16.71 42.65
C TYR A 793 2.37 17.93 41.86
N VAL A 794 3.40 17.69 41.03
CA VAL A 794 3.93 18.63 40.06
C VAL A 794 4.04 17.91 38.72
N LEU A 795 3.38 18.47 37.72
CA LEU A 795 3.52 18.11 36.31
C LEU A 795 4.49 19.09 35.67
N SER A 796 5.50 18.56 34.99
CA SER A 796 6.55 19.35 34.33
C SER A 796 6.97 18.68 33.03
N ALA A 797 7.76 19.37 32.21
CA ALA A 797 8.45 18.71 31.11
C ALA A 797 9.46 17.68 31.66
N ALA A 798 9.58 16.52 31.01
CA ALA A 798 10.72 15.64 31.27
C ALA A 798 12.01 16.36 30.84
N TYR A 799 12.94 16.58 31.77
CA TYR A 799 14.31 17.02 31.44
C TYR A 799 15.16 15.79 31.19
N THR A 800 15.95 15.79 30.12
CA THR A 800 17.17 14.99 30.06
C THR A 800 18.30 15.78 30.71
N ASP A 801 18.96 15.20 31.70
CA ASP A 801 20.38 15.45 31.92
C ASP A 801 21.19 14.93 30.72
#